data_AF-A0A966Q7Z3-F1
#
_entry.id   AF-A0A966Q7Z3-F1
#
_cell.length_a   1.000
_cell.length_b   1.000
_cell.length_c   1.000
_cell.angle_alpha   90.00
_cell.angle_beta   90.00
_cell.angle_gamma   90.00
#
_symmetry.space_group_name_H-M   'P 1'
#
loop_
_entity.id
_entity.type
_entity.pdbx_description
1 polymer ?
#
loop_
_entity_poly.entity_id
_entity_poly.type
_entity_poly.pdbx_seq_one_letter_code
_entity_poly.pdbx_strand_id
1 'polypeptide(L)'
;RVCGEGSTLGELVKRNWLGAPEAAQTEKAFVFLMTLREWLHNLQGGPGDILTLRLQGEVAVAMGYPQPNILRKSEALMREVYGHMRTIHLLCNSTATRLCQQKLGKPRGLWAFFSGWQGTRRATDGFVLKGAELGAEHPEVFKEDPVRLIRVFRILQDQGSVPGAELTALLRANFSLLTDELIAQKEAQETFLHILRQKGKVGRVLRLMHENGILGRMIPEFAPLTCLVQHEFFHRYTADEHTLVCLEQLDAMLGSQEPDLRKYAELYAKVEVPEILALAVLLHDTGKAELSRNHEEVGAANAAAVARRFHFRGRELRLMTFLVDHHMTLGVFARKNLDEPETIRALARIVQDAERLDLLMLISAADVRAVAGKNNWSGWRELLVWDLYRRTRRMLAGEEEFLRAEEEKLAGRMEEVKTAAQGKFSEEEIRLHLEKMGATYLRQCSADLVVRHLQAVHDFVERRVSGPDALVPLVEWTDQEEEGHTEVLVVTWNREKLFSKIAGSFAVAGLNILSANIFTRDDDVVLDTFRVCNERMEPVSHRVDRENFEKTLTDALGETQDHLTERLAESGPTLWQKALGEAEFPASLRVDQESEPGKTLVHVEAPDRVGLLHALTQAISEEDLQISAARITTEKGAALDTFTLEDREGNPLVDADRLGRLLLRLKRVVSR
;
A
#
# COMPACT_ATOMS: atom_id res chain seq x y z
N ARG A 1 -11.99 32.47 19.33
CA ARG A 1 -13.30 33.07 18.96
C ARG A 1 -14.15 32.00 18.32
N VAL A 2 -15.33 31.74 18.86
CA VAL A 2 -16.31 30.80 18.30
C VAL A 2 -17.60 31.57 18.01
N CYS A 3 -18.09 31.51 16.77
CA CYS A 3 -19.26 32.28 16.31
C CYS A 3 -19.20 33.79 16.66
N GLY A 4 -18.02 34.40 16.57
CA GLY A 4 -17.78 35.82 16.88
C GLY A 4 -17.62 36.17 18.37
N GLU A 5 -17.75 35.22 19.28
CA GLU A 5 -17.70 35.42 20.74
C GLU A 5 -16.61 34.55 21.39
N GLY A 6 -16.26 34.78 22.67
CA GLY A 6 -15.28 33.96 23.39
C GLY A 6 -13.86 34.09 22.82
N SER A 7 -13.18 35.17 23.17
CA SER A 7 -11.83 35.49 22.75
C SER A 7 -10.75 34.66 23.45
N THR A 8 -11.06 34.08 24.62
CA THR A 8 -10.15 33.24 25.43
C THR A 8 -10.81 31.94 25.88
N LEU A 9 -10.02 30.91 26.21
CA LEU A 9 -10.54 29.64 26.78
C LEU A 9 -11.34 29.88 28.07
N GLY A 10 -10.87 30.79 28.93
CA GLY A 10 -11.56 31.14 30.17
C GLY A 10 -12.95 31.75 29.95
N GLU A 11 -13.14 32.53 28.88
CA GLU A 11 -14.47 33.02 28.50
C GLU A 11 -15.39 31.89 28.01
N LEU A 12 -14.86 30.91 27.30
CA LEU A 12 -15.63 29.73 26.86
C LEU A 12 -16.07 28.87 28.07
N VAL A 13 -15.21 28.72 29.08
CA VAL A 13 -15.53 28.01 30.32
C VAL A 13 -16.59 28.75 31.13
N LYS A 14 -16.45 30.07 31.32
CA LYS A 14 -17.46 30.89 32.03
C LYS A 14 -18.85 30.81 31.40
N ARG A 15 -18.93 30.54 30.10
CA ARG A 15 -20.17 30.42 29.33
C ARG A 15 -20.71 28.99 29.26
N ASN A 16 -20.07 28.02 29.93
CA ASN A 16 -20.37 26.58 29.84
C ASN A 16 -20.29 26.01 28.41
N TRP A 17 -19.49 26.63 27.54
CA TRP A 17 -19.26 26.15 26.16
C TRP A 17 -18.13 25.14 26.08
N LEU A 18 -17.23 25.18 27.07
CA LEU A 18 -16.09 24.29 27.23
C LEU A 18 -15.94 23.95 28.72
N GLY A 19 -15.69 22.69 29.07
CA GLY A 19 -15.41 22.31 30.46
C GLY A 19 -14.04 22.81 30.92
N ALA A 20 -13.85 23.05 32.22
CA ALA A 20 -12.53 23.42 32.76
C ALA A 20 -11.43 22.38 32.45
N PRO A 21 -11.67 21.05 32.53
CA PRO A 21 -10.70 20.05 32.09
C PRO A 21 -10.40 20.11 30.58
N GLU A 22 -11.43 20.38 29.75
CA GLU A 22 -11.30 20.50 28.29
C GLU A 22 -10.46 21.73 27.91
N ALA A 23 -10.63 22.84 28.63
CA ALA A 23 -9.82 24.03 28.48
C ALA A 23 -8.35 23.76 28.83
N ALA A 24 -8.08 23.09 29.95
CA ALA A 24 -6.71 22.74 30.35
C ALA A 24 -6.01 21.82 29.35
N GLN A 25 -6.73 20.83 28.80
CA GLN A 25 -6.21 19.97 27.72
C GLN A 25 -5.90 20.75 26.44
N THR A 26 -6.78 21.69 26.07
CA THR A 26 -6.59 22.56 24.90
C THR A 26 -5.35 23.45 25.06
N GLU A 27 -5.18 24.04 26.25
CA GLU A 27 -4.01 24.86 26.58
C GLU A 27 -2.72 24.03 26.53
N LYS A 28 -2.71 22.84 27.15
CA LYS A 28 -1.56 21.93 27.09
C LYS A 28 -1.18 21.58 25.65
N ALA A 29 -2.16 21.27 24.81
CA ALA A 29 -1.93 20.95 23.40
C ALA A 29 -1.40 22.15 22.61
N PHE A 30 -1.93 23.34 22.86
CA PHE A 30 -1.44 24.57 22.24
C PHE A 30 0.00 24.87 22.63
N VAL A 31 0.33 24.80 23.92
CA VAL A 31 1.69 25.03 24.42
C VAL A 31 2.69 24.08 23.77
N PHE A 32 2.36 22.78 23.70
CA PHE A 32 3.23 21.80 23.05
C PHE A 32 3.49 22.15 21.57
N LEU A 33 2.43 22.45 20.79
CA LEU A 33 2.58 22.78 19.37
C LEU A 33 3.38 24.07 19.15
N MET A 34 3.28 25.03 20.07
CA MET A 34 4.09 26.24 20.03
C MET A 34 5.56 25.96 20.36
N THR A 35 5.84 25.12 21.36
CA THR A 35 7.22 24.69 21.66
C THR A 35 7.84 23.92 20.50
N LEU A 36 7.09 23.03 19.85
CA LEU A 36 7.52 22.34 18.63
C LEU A 36 7.90 23.34 17.53
N ARG A 37 7.06 24.36 17.33
CA ARG A 37 7.29 25.42 16.33
C ARG A 37 8.55 26.24 16.63
N GLU A 38 8.81 26.55 17.90
CA GLU A 38 10.04 27.24 18.32
C GLU A 38 11.29 26.41 18.00
N TRP A 39 11.26 25.10 18.25
CA TRP A 39 12.35 24.19 17.88
C TRP A 39 12.56 24.13 16.37
N LEU A 40 11.48 24.07 15.59
CA LEU A 40 11.54 24.11 14.13
C LEU A 40 12.21 25.38 13.60
N HIS A 41 11.86 26.55 14.15
CA HIS A 41 12.44 27.82 13.74
C HIS A 41 13.91 27.94 14.14
N ASN A 42 14.26 27.42 15.32
CA ASN A 42 15.64 27.40 15.81
C ASN A 42 16.54 26.55 14.90
N LEU A 43 16.12 25.32 14.57
CA LEU A 43 16.90 24.39 13.74
C LEU A 43 17.01 24.86 12.28
N GLN A 44 15.98 25.52 11.75
CA GLN A 44 15.97 26.02 10.37
C GLN A 44 16.65 27.40 10.22
N GLY A 45 16.93 28.10 11.32
CA GLY A 45 17.52 29.45 11.28
C GLY A 45 16.58 30.52 10.70
N GLY A 46 15.27 30.27 10.64
CA GLY A 46 14.29 31.14 10.01
C GLY A 46 12.84 30.65 10.18
N PRO A 47 11.85 31.41 9.66
CA PRO A 47 10.44 31.05 9.75
C PRO A 47 10.14 29.84 8.87
N GLY A 48 9.77 28.71 9.48
CA GLY A 48 9.41 27.48 8.78
C GLY A 48 8.51 26.59 9.62
N ASP A 49 7.26 26.40 9.21
CA ASP A 49 6.21 25.68 9.97
C ASP A 49 5.92 24.27 9.41
N ILE A 50 6.80 23.73 8.57
CA ILE A 50 6.67 22.40 7.96
C ILE A 50 7.60 21.41 8.66
N LEU A 51 7.04 20.36 9.26
CA LEU A 51 7.77 19.29 9.93
C LEU A 51 8.04 18.12 8.96
N THR A 52 9.12 18.22 8.19
CA THR A 52 9.56 17.16 7.26
C THR A 52 10.12 15.95 8.01
N LEU A 53 10.23 14.79 7.35
CA LEU A 53 10.75 13.56 8.00
C LEU A 53 12.14 13.78 8.61
N ARG A 54 13.04 14.45 7.89
CA ARG A 54 14.38 14.83 8.38
C ARG A 54 14.28 15.64 9.68
N LEU A 55 13.45 16.69 9.67
CA LEU A 55 13.27 17.58 10.83
C LEU A 55 12.63 16.87 12.02
N GLN A 56 11.80 15.84 11.82
CA GLN A 56 11.25 15.04 12.92
C GLN A 56 12.35 14.44 13.79
N GLY A 57 13.40 13.89 13.18
CA GLY A 57 14.52 13.30 13.91
C GLY A 57 15.33 14.33 14.69
N GLU A 58 15.64 15.45 14.06
CA GLU A 58 16.42 16.54 14.67
C GLU A 58 15.66 17.19 15.84
N VAL A 59 14.37 17.49 15.64
CA VAL A 59 13.50 18.05 16.69
C VAL A 59 13.33 17.07 17.83
N ALA A 60 13.12 15.77 17.56
CA ALA A 60 12.95 14.77 18.60
C ALA A 60 14.23 14.63 19.46
N VAL A 61 15.41 14.71 18.85
CA VAL A 61 16.67 14.73 19.60
C VAL A 61 16.80 16.00 20.44
N ALA A 62 16.50 17.17 19.86
CA ALA A 62 16.59 18.46 20.53
C ALA A 62 15.62 18.58 21.73
N MET A 63 14.43 17.99 21.61
CA MET A 63 13.42 17.91 22.68
C MET A 63 13.71 16.80 23.71
N GLY A 64 14.78 16.02 23.55
CA GLY A 64 15.24 15.06 24.57
C GLY A 64 14.48 13.73 24.60
N TYR A 65 13.87 13.30 23.50
CA TYR A 65 13.16 12.02 23.43
C TYR A 65 14.11 10.84 23.72
N PRO A 66 13.80 9.93 24.66
CA PRO A 66 14.76 8.94 25.19
C PRO A 66 14.93 7.67 24.34
N GLN A 67 14.17 7.52 23.25
CA GLN A 67 14.12 6.31 22.43
C GLN A 67 15.50 5.97 21.84
N PRO A 68 15.79 4.68 21.59
CA PRO A 68 17.15 4.21 21.32
C PRO A 68 17.72 4.65 19.97
N ASN A 69 16.87 4.96 18.99
CA ASN A 69 17.31 5.37 17.65
C ASN A 69 16.45 6.52 17.11
N ILE A 70 16.95 7.20 16.07
CA ILE A 70 16.33 8.41 15.53
C ILE A 70 14.92 8.18 14.99
N LEU A 71 14.66 7.05 14.30
CA LEU A 71 13.33 6.71 13.80
C LEU A 71 12.32 6.58 14.95
N ARG A 72 12.69 5.87 16.01
CA ARG A 72 11.82 5.71 17.20
C ARG A 72 11.64 7.01 17.98
N LYS A 73 12.64 7.89 17.99
CA LYS A 73 12.48 9.25 18.56
C LYS A 73 11.49 10.06 17.72
N SER A 74 11.60 10.02 16.39
CA SER A 74 10.66 10.66 15.46
C SER A 74 9.23 10.13 15.62
N GLU A 75 9.04 8.82 15.67
CA GLU A 75 7.72 8.20 15.92
C GLU A 75 7.11 8.67 17.24
N ALA A 76 7.90 8.70 18.32
CA ALA A 76 7.44 9.13 19.63
C ALA A 76 7.05 10.62 19.65
N LEU A 77 7.87 11.48 19.03
CA LEU A 77 7.54 12.89 18.83
C LEU A 77 6.23 13.02 18.04
N MET A 78 6.15 12.38 16.88
CA MET A 78 4.99 12.50 16.01
C MET A 78 3.72 11.95 16.65
N ARG A 79 3.81 10.92 17.48
CA ARG A 79 2.68 10.41 18.25
C ARG A 79 2.14 11.44 19.22
N GLU A 80 3.00 12.22 19.87
CA GLU A 80 2.60 13.31 20.74
C GLU A 80 2.01 14.49 19.95
N VAL A 81 2.63 14.84 18.81
CA VAL A 81 2.10 15.86 17.87
C VAL A 81 0.67 15.52 17.43
N TYR A 82 0.46 14.32 16.88
CA TYR A 82 -0.86 13.88 16.44
C TYR A 82 -1.84 13.72 17.60
N GLY A 83 -1.38 13.29 18.78
CA GLY A 83 -2.19 13.25 19.99
C GLY A 83 -2.74 14.62 20.35
N HIS A 84 -1.89 15.65 20.38
CA HIS A 84 -2.30 17.02 20.64
C HIS A 84 -3.22 17.59 19.56
N MET A 85 -2.93 17.35 18.29
CA MET A 85 -3.79 17.76 17.17
C MET A 85 -5.17 17.10 17.25
N ARG A 86 -5.23 15.80 17.57
CA ARG A 86 -6.46 15.03 17.76
C ARG A 86 -7.29 15.59 18.92
N THR A 87 -6.66 15.89 20.06
CA THR A 87 -7.33 16.53 21.20
C THR A 87 -7.98 17.86 20.80
N ILE A 88 -7.24 18.73 20.11
CA ILE A 88 -7.77 20.01 19.63
C ILE A 88 -8.92 19.78 18.66
N HIS A 89 -8.78 18.87 17.70
CA HIS A 89 -9.82 18.54 16.72
C HIS A 89 -11.13 18.11 17.40
N LEU A 90 -11.08 17.14 18.31
CA LEU A 90 -12.26 16.60 19.00
C LEU A 90 -12.94 17.65 19.89
N LEU A 91 -12.16 18.46 20.62
CA LEU A 91 -12.69 19.50 21.49
C LEU A 91 -13.29 20.65 20.68
N CYS A 92 -12.64 21.07 19.60
CA CYS A 92 -13.16 22.09 18.69
C CYS A 92 -14.47 21.64 18.05
N ASN A 93 -14.54 20.43 17.51
CA ASN A 93 -15.77 19.90 16.89
C ASN A 93 -16.90 19.77 17.92
N SER A 94 -16.63 19.18 19.09
CA SER A 94 -17.61 19.08 20.18
C SER A 94 -18.15 20.45 20.61
N THR A 95 -17.28 21.45 20.71
CA THR A 95 -17.65 22.81 21.11
C THR A 95 -18.40 23.54 20.01
N ALA A 96 -18.00 23.40 18.76
CA ALA A 96 -18.71 23.94 17.61
C ALA A 96 -20.13 23.39 17.51
N THR A 97 -20.30 22.07 17.67
CA THR A 97 -21.62 21.41 17.70
C THR A 97 -22.50 21.96 18.81
N ARG A 98 -21.99 22.04 20.06
CA ARG A 98 -22.72 22.68 21.19
C ARG A 98 -23.21 24.09 20.86
N LEU A 99 -22.35 24.88 20.22
CA LEU A 99 -22.60 26.29 19.97
C LEU A 99 -23.58 26.54 18.83
N CYS A 100 -23.47 25.76 17.75
CA CYS A 100 -24.46 25.76 16.67
C CYS A 100 -25.86 25.47 17.23
N GLN A 101 -25.98 24.48 18.13
CA GLN A 101 -27.26 24.16 18.78
C GLN A 101 -27.81 25.31 19.64
N GLN A 102 -26.95 25.96 20.42
CA GLN A 102 -27.36 27.05 21.30
C GLN A 102 -27.77 28.32 20.53
N LYS A 103 -27.08 28.64 19.42
CA LYS A 103 -27.37 29.84 18.59
C LYS A 103 -28.51 29.65 17.59
N LEU A 104 -28.66 28.48 16.98
CA LEU A 104 -29.74 28.23 16.02
C LEU A 104 -31.11 28.08 16.69
N GLY A 105 -31.15 27.82 18.00
CA GLY A 105 -32.37 27.62 18.77
C GLY A 105 -33.16 26.37 18.31
N LYS A 106 -34.17 25.97 19.10
CA LYS A 106 -35.23 25.11 18.55
C LYS A 106 -35.86 25.84 17.35
N PRO A 107 -36.18 25.16 16.24
CA PRO A 107 -36.73 25.83 15.07
C PRO A 107 -37.93 26.69 15.46
N ARG A 108 -37.89 27.98 15.12
CA ARG A 108 -38.98 28.95 15.35
C ARG A 108 -39.54 29.41 14.01
N GLY A 109 -40.86 29.37 13.88
CA GLY A 109 -41.60 29.78 12.67
C GLY A 109 -42.33 28.60 12.01
N LEU A 110 -43.09 28.88 10.94
CA LEU A 110 -44.10 28.03 10.24
C LEU A 110 -43.75 26.54 10.01
N TRP A 111 -42.48 26.14 10.14
CA TRP A 111 -42.04 24.75 10.29
C TRP A 111 -42.55 24.03 11.57
N ALA A 112 -42.97 24.78 12.60
CA ALA A 112 -43.67 24.26 13.77
C ALA A 112 -45.15 23.88 13.50
N PHE A 113 -45.70 24.25 12.33
CA PHE A 113 -47.03 23.81 11.91
C PHE A 113 -46.98 22.45 11.16
N PHE A 114 -45.84 22.12 10.54
CA PHE A 114 -45.55 20.80 10.00
C PHE A 114 -44.96 19.82 11.04
N SER A 115 -44.62 20.29 12.25
CA SER A 115 -44.27 19.41 13.39
C SER A 115 -45.49 18.70 14.00
N GLY A 116 -46.67 18.81 13.37
CA GLY A 116 -47.85 18.00 13.65
C GLY A 116 -47.76 16.55 13.15
N TRP A 117 -46.67 16.15 12.48
CA TRP A 117 -46.33 14.74 12.31
C TRP A 117 -45.39 14.29 13.43
N GLN A 118 -45.97 14.04 14.60
CA GLN A 118 -45.35 13.23 15.65
C GLN A 118 -45.21 11.79 15.16
N GLY A 119 -44.10 11.49 14.50
CA GLY A 119 -43.64 10.14 14.17
C GLY A 119 -42.20 10.26 13.72
N THR A 120 -41.23 10.08 14.61
CA THR A 120 -40.76 8.75 15.00
C THR A 120 -40.18 8.74 16.43
N ARG A 121 -40.84 8.08 17.37
CA ARG A 121 -40.16 7.36 18.47
C ARG A 121 -39.47 6.15 17.81
N ARG A 122 -38.27 5.70 18.15
CA ARG A 122 -37.65 5.49 19.47
C ARG A 122 -36.13 5.65 19.37
N ALA A 123 -35.50 6.13 20.43
CA ALA A 123 -34.45 5.32 21.03
C ALA A 123 -35.03 4.76 22.34
N THR A 124 -34.61 3.56 22.72
CA THR A 124 -35.01 2.82 23.92
C THR A 124 -33.75 2.44 24.67
N ASP A 125 -33.87 2.04 25.93
CA ASP A 125 -32.74 1.81 26.85
C ASP A 125 -32.10 3.10 27.41
N GLY A 126 -32.94 4.08 27.79
CA GLY A 126 -32.50 5.32 28.46
C GLY A 126 -31.99 6.42 27.51
N PHE A 127 -32.23 6.30 26.20
CA PHE A 127 -31.81 7.26 25.18
C PHE A 127 -32.98 7.82 24.38
N VAL A 128 -32.85 9.07 23.94
CA VAL A 128 -33.84 9.80 23.14
C VAL A 128 -33.22 10.39 21.90
N LEU A 129 -33.91 10.23 20.77
CA LEU A 129 -33.51 10.86 19.51
C LEU A 129 -34.08 12.29 19.43
N LYS A 130 -33.22 13.28 19.18
CA LYS A 130 -33.55 14.69 18.99
C LYS A 130 -33.04 15.13 17.62
N GLY A 131 -33.88 15.01 16.58
CA GLY A 131 -33.45 15.26 15.20
C GLY A 131 -32.48 14.17 14.72
N ALA A 132 -31.27 14.55 14.31
CA ALA A 132 -30.22 13.62 13.88
C ALA A 132 -29.31 13.14 15.04
N GLU A 133 -29.56 13.62 16.27
CA GLU A 133 -28.70 13.37 17.41
C GLU A 133 -29.34 12.49 18.46
N LEU A 134 -28.52 11.64 19.09
CA LEU A 134 -28.91 10.84 20.24
C LEU A 134 -28.51 11.56 21.53
N GLY A 135 -29.45 11.65 22.48
CA GLY A 135 -29.22 12.14 23.83
C GLY A 135 -29.58 11.10 24.89
N ALA A 136 -29.11 11.29 26.12
CA ALA A 136 -29.58 10.52 27.27
C ALA A 136 -30.91 11.07 27.80
N GLU A 137 -31.76 10.22 28.36
CA GLU A 137 -32.99 10.63 29.06
C GLU A 137 -32.67 11.35 30.38
N HIS A 138 -31.62 10.93 31.08
CA HIS A 138 -31.15 11.53 32.32
C HIS A 138 -29.63 11.28 32.54
N PRO A 139 -28.96 12.06 33.41
CA PRO A 139 -27.49 11.99 33.59
C PRO A 139 -26.95 10.66 34.15
N GLU A 140 -27.77 9.92 34.88
CA GLU A 140 -27.37 8.69 35.59
C GLU A 140 -27.50 7.42 34.75
N VAL A 141 -27.87 7.53 33.46
CA VAL A 141 -28.17 6.40 32.56
C VAL A 141 -27.09 5.31 32.54
N PHE A 142 -25.81 5.70 32.60
CA PHE A 142 -24.67 4.78 32.60
C PHE A 142 -24.35 4.19 33.98
N LYS A 143 -24.73 4.86 35.08
CA LYS A 143 -24.52 4.32 36.43
C LYS A 143 -25.55 3.26 36.77
N GLU A 144 -26.79 3.45 36.29
CA GLU A 144 -27.84 2.44 36.40
C GLU A 144 -27.49 1.17 35.64
N ASP A 145 -26.89 1.33 34.45
CA ASP A 145 -26.48 0.22 33.60
C ASP A 145 -25.20 0.58 32.82
N PRO A 146 -24.03 0.15 33.32
CA PRO A 146 -22.76 0.43 32.68
C PRO A 146 -22.61 -0.15 31.26
N VAL A 147 -23.33 -1.22 30.90
CA VAL A 147 -23.27 -1.83 29.57
C VAL A 147 -23.83 -0.87 28.50
N ARG A 148 -24.62 0.13 28.90
CA ARG A 148 -25.07 1.22 28.01
C ARG A 148 -23.91 2.01 27.40
N LEU A 149 -22.73 2.04 28.03
CA LEU A 149 -21.52 2.63 27.43
C LEU A 149 -21.14 1.98 26.09
N ILE A 150 -21.54 0.73 25.86
CA ILE A 150 -21.32 0.00 24.61
C ILE A 150 -22.61 0.01 23.76
N ARG A 151 -23.78 -0.29 24.37
CA ARG A 151 -25.06 -0.36 23.64
C ARG A 151 -25.47 0.95 22.97
N VAL A 152 -25.07 2.10 23.51
CA VAL A 152 -25.31 3.39 22.86
C VAL A 152 -24.76 3.44 21.43
N PHE A 153 -23.63 2.80 21.14
CA PHE A 153 -23.04 2.79 19.80
C PHE A 153 -23.81 1.91 18.82
N ARG A 154 -24.40 0.81 19.31
CA ARG A 154 -25.36 0.02 18.54
C ARG A 154 -26.59 0.86 18.21
N ILE A 155 -27.15 1.60 19.17
CA ILE A 155 -28.29 2.49 18.94
C ILE A 155 -27.93 3.57 17.91
N LEU A 156 -26.75 4.18 18.02
CA LEU A 156 -26.24 5.14 17.04
C LEU A 156 -26.12 4.54 15.63
N GLN A 157 -25.68 3.29 15.52
CA GLN A 157 -25.58 2.54 14.25
C GLN A 157 -26.95 2.28 13.64
N ASP A 158 -27.87 1.72 14.42
CA ASP A 158 -29.22 1.34 13.97
C ASP A 158 -30.01 2.57 13.50
N GLN A 159 -29.88 3.67 14.22
CA GLN A 159 -30.59 4.92 13.92
C GLN A 159 -29.86 5.80 12.87
N GLY A 160 -28.61 5.49 12.52
CA GLY A 160 -27.79 6.37 11.67
C GLY A 160 -27.53 7.76 12.29
N SER A 161 -27.67 7.89 13.61
CA SER A 161 -27.57 9.16 14.36
C SER A 161 -26.16 9.41 14.89
N VAL A 162 -25.88 10.62 15.34
CA VAL A 162 -24.61 11.00 15.99
C VAL A 162 -24.83 11.29 17.48
N PRO A 163 -23.83 11.09 18.35
CA PRO A 163 -23.98 11.46 19.75
C PRO A 163 -24.10 12.97 19.89
N GLY A 164 -25.17 13.44 20.54
CA GLY A 164 -25.29 14.84 20.92
C GLY A 164 -24.21 15.23 21.92
N ALA A 165 -23.90 16.51 22.02
CA ALA A 165 -22.77 16.97 22.84
C ALA A 165 -22.90 16.65 24.34
N GLU A 166 -24.12 16.68 24.90
CA GLU A 166 -24.39 16.27 26.28
C GLU A 166 -24.10 14.78 26.49
N LEU A 167 -24.51 13.93 25.54
CA LEU A 167 -24.23 12.49 25.58
C LEU A 167 -22.73 12.22 25.51
N THR A 168 -22.01 12.90 24.63
CA THR A 168 -20.54 12.81 24.52
C THR A 168 -19.86 13.21 25.84
N ALA A 169 -20.33 14.26 26.52
CA ALA A 169 -19.81 14.65 27.82
C ALA A 169 -20.09 13.58 28.89
N LEU A 170 -21.30 12.99 28.89
CA LEU A 170 -21.67 11.91 29.80
C LEU A 170 -20.83 10.64 29.58
N LEU A 171 -20.55 10.27 28.33
CA LEU A 171 -19.67 9.15 27.99
C LEU A 171 -18.29 9.33 28.61
N ARG A 172 -17.68 10.51 28.43
CA ARG A 172 -16.37 10.83 29.02
C ARG A 172 -16.39 10.82 30.55
N ALA A 173 -17.43 11.40 31.15
CA ALA A 173 -17.55 11.49 32.61
C ALA A 173 -17.72 10.11 33.28
N ASN A 174 -18.27 9.14 32.57
CA ASN A 174 -18.52 7.78 33.06
C ASN A 174 -17.57 6.74 32.46
N PHE A 175 -16.52 7.16 31.74
CA PHE A 175 -15.57 6.25 31.09
C PHE A 175 -14.93 5.25 32.06
N SER A 176 -14.72 5.64 33.32
CA SER A 176 -14.16 4.79 34.37
C SER A 176 -15.02 3.57 34.72
N LEU A 177 -16.31 3.56 34.38
CA LEU A 177 -17.17 2.38 34.56
C LEU A 177 -16.85 1.26 33.56
N LEU A 178 -16.10 1.54 32.49
CA LEU A 178 -15.72 0.59 31.46
C LEU A 178 -14.52 -0.28 31.91
N THR A 179 -14.75 -1.16 32.89
CA THR A 179 -13.73 -2.04 33.48
C THR A 179 -13.49 -3.32 32.66
N ASP A 180 -12.44 -4.08 32.99
CA ASP A 180 -12.15 -5.37 32.35
C ASP A 180 -13.29 -6.38 32.57
N GLU A 181 -13.88 -6.35 33.76
CA GLU A 181 -15.04 -7.19 34.10
C GLU A 181 -16.25 -6.82 33.25
N LEU A 182 -16.49 -5.53 33.01
CA LEU A 182 -17.62 -5.08 32.18
C LEU A 182 -17.47 -5.52 30.72
N ILE A 183 -16.30 -5.31 30.11
CA ILE A 183 -16.07 -5.68 28.70
C ILE A 183 -16.04 -7.21 28.50
N ALA A 184 -15.76 -7.98 29.56
CA ALA A 184 -15.83 -9.43 29.55
C ALA A 184 -17.26 -9.97 29.73
N GLN A 185 -18.24 -9.12 30.09
CA GLN A 185 -19.63 -9.56 30.18
C GLN A 185 -20.16 -9.99 28.80
N LYS A 186 -20.92 -11.08 28.79
CA LYS A 186 -21.52 -11.63 27.58
C LYS A 186 -22.32 -10.59 26.79
N GLU A 187 -23.13 -9.77 27.49
CA GLU A 187 -23.94 -8.74 26.84
C GLU A 187 -23.09 -7.66 26.15
N ALA A 188 -21.99 -7.23 26.78
CA ALA A 188 -21.05 -6.26 26.21
C ALA A 188 -20.40 -6.81 24.93
N GLN A 189 -19.93 -8.06 24.98
CA GLN A 189 -19.31 -8.73 23.84
C GLN A 189 -20.31 -8.96 22.70
N GLU A 190 -21.52 -9.46 23.00
CA GLU A 190 -22.57 -9.68 22.00
C GLU A 190 -23.02 -8.38 21.35
N THR A 191 -23.09 -7.28 22.12
CA THR A 191 -23.39 -5.95 21.60
C THR A 191 -22.32 -5.49 20.61
N PHE A 192 -21.04 -5.66 20.95
CA PHE A 192 -19.95 -5.30 20.06
C PHE A 192 -19.93 -6.15 18.80
N LEU A 193 -20.08 -7.48 18.91
CA LEU A 193 -20.18 -8.36 17.75
C LEU A 193 -21.39 -8.03 16.87
N HIS A 194 -22.51 -7.61 17.46
CA HIS A 194 -23.67 -7.13 16.69
C HIS A 194 -23.32 -5.90 15.85
N ILE A 195 -22.55 -4.96 16.40
CA ILE A 195 -22.09 -3.78 15.67
C ILE A 195 -21.27 -4.20 14.44
N LEU A 196 -20.36 -5.17 14.61
CA LEU A 196 -19.49 -5.65 13.54
C LEU A 196 -20.22 -6.45 12.45
N ARG A 197 -21.37 -7.06 12.78
CA ARG A 197 -22.19 -7.82 11.81
C ARG A 197 -22.96 -6.94 10.82
N GLN A 198 -23.13 -5.65 11.12
CA GLN A 198 -23.89 -4.71 10.27
C GLN A 198 -23.05 -4.20 9.10
N LYS A 199 -22.86 -5.04 8.07
CA LYS A 199 -22.12 -4.70 6.85
C LYS A 199 -22.57 -3.35 6.27
N GLY A 200 -21.63 -2.49 5.90
CA GLY A 200 -21.92 -1.16 5.35
C GLY A 200 -22.13 -0.07 6.40
N LYS A 201 -22.02 -0.39 7.70
CA LYS A 201 -22.25 0.54 8.81
C LYS A 201 -21.24 0.42 9.96
N VAL A 202 -20.13 -0.30 9.77
CA VAL A 202 -19.18 -0.63 10.85
C VAL A 202 -18.17 0.50 11.08
N GLY A 203 -17.48 0.96 10.04
CA GLY A 203 -16.35 1.90 10.12
C GLY A 203 -16.72 3.20 10.83
N ARG A 204 -17.85 3.82 10.44
CA ARG A 204 -18.37 5.03 11.08
C ARG A 204 -18.58 4.86 12.59
N VAL A 205 -19.11 3.72 13.01
CA VAL A 205 -19.46 3.47 14.42
C VAL A 205 -18.21 3.15 15.23
N LEU A 206 -17.28 2.39 14.68
CA LEU A 206 -15.99 2.15 15.32
C LEU A 206 -15.18 3.44 15.45
N ARG A 207 -15.26 4.37 14.47
CA ARG A 207 -14.69 5.71 14.61
C ARG A 207 -15.30 6.46 15.80
N LEU A 208 -16.63 6.48 15.92
CA LEU A 208 -17.29 7.11 17.08
C LEU A 208 -16.85 6.46 18.40
N MET A 209 -16.70 5.13 18.44
CA MET A 209 -16.17 4.42 19.61
C MET A 209 -14.71 4.82 19.90
N HIS A 210 -13.86 4.99 18.89
CA HIS A 210 -12.47 5.42 19.03
C HIS A 210 -12.34 6.85 19.56
N GLU A 211 -13.13 7.77 19.01
CA GLU A 211 -13.17 9.18 19.44
C GLU A 211 -13.56 9.33 20.91
N ASN A 212 -14.37 8.39 21.43
CA ASN A 212 -14.79 8.33 22.83
C ASN A 212 -13.96 7.36 23.69
N GLY A 213 -12.88 6.77 23.16
CA GLY A 213 -11.97 5.86 23.87
C GLY A 213 -12.51 4.45 24.11
N ILE A 214 -13.76 4.17 23.72
CA ILE A 214 -14.45 2.90 23.95
C ILE A 214 -13.83 1.78 23.10
N LEU A 215 -13.44 2.07 21.86
CA LEU A 215 -12.86 1.06 20.96
C LEU A 215 -11.56 0.47 21.52
N GLY A 216 -10.63 1.34 21.96
CA GLY A 216 -9.37 0.90 22.55
C GLY A 216 -9.54 0.12 23.85
N ARG A 217 -10.66 0.28 24.56
CA ARG A 217 -10.97 -0.53 25.74
C ARG A 217 -11.55 -1.90 25.37
N MET A 218 -12.41 -1.95 24.35
CA MET A 218 -12.96 -3.21 23.83
C MET A 218 -11.89 -4.07 23.13
N ILE A 219 -10.95 -3.42 22.45
CA ILE A 219 -9.84 -4.03 21.72
C ILE A 219 -8.52 -3.40 22.19
N PRO A 220 -7.99 -3.83 23.35
CA PRO A 220 -6.71 -3.32 23.88
C PRO A 220 -5.54 -3.45 22.91
N GLU A 221 -5.57 -4.45 22.02
CA GLU A 221 -4.55 -4.68 20.99
C GLU A 221 -4.53 -3.57 19.92
N PHE A 222 -5.65 -2.87 19.70
CA PHE A 222 -5.76 -1.74 18.78
C PHE A 222 -5.29 -0.43 19.44
N ALA A 223 -5.46 -0.28 20.75
CA ALA A 223 -5.16 0.98 21.45
C ALA A 223 -3.72 1.50 21.21
N PRO A 224 -2.66 0.65 21.17
CA PRO A 224 -1.31 1.06 20.84
C PRO A 224 -1.13 1.71 19.46
N LEU A 225 -2.04 1.49 18.51
CA LEU A 225 -2.01 2.14 17.18
C LEU A 225 -2.44 3.61 17.21
N THR A 226 -3.06 4.07 18.32
CA THR A 226 -3.57 5.44 18.44
C THR A 226 -2.46 6.47 18.22
N CYS A 227 -2.61 7.27 17.16
CA CYS A 227 -1.66 8.28 16.71
C CYS A 227 -0.25 7.71 16.40
N LEU A 228 -0.13 6.40 16.12
CA LEU A 228 1.13 5.79 15.72
C LEU A 228 1.43 6.14 14.27
N VAL A 229 2.53 6.86 14.02
CA VAL A 229 2.98 7.16 12.65
C VAL A 229 3.72 5.96 12.10
N GLN A 230 3.38 5.59 10.87
CA GLN A 230 4.11 4.62 10.09
C GLN A 230 4.93 5.38 9.05
N HIS A 231 6.25 5.22 9.09
CA HIS A 231 7.14 5.77 8.09
C HIS A 231 7.29 4.76 6.93
N GLU A 232 6.27 4.69 6.08
CA GLU A 232 6.21 3.85 4.87
C GLU A 232 5.71 4.69 3.68
N PHE A 233 6.11 4.37 2.44
CA PHE A 233 5.95 5.25 1.26
C PHE A 233 4.54 5.74 0.98
N PHE A 234 3.54 4.93 1.30
CA PHE A 234 2.16 5.22 0.91
C PHE A 234 1.27 5.63 2.11
N HIS A 235 1.72 5.51 3.36
CA HIS A 235 0.85 5.76 4.50
C HIS A 235 0.65 7.27 4.78
N ARG A 236 -0.53 7.76 4.39
CA ARG A 236 -1.00 9.13 4.65
C ARG A 236 -1.46 9.34 6.09
N TYR A 237 -1.92 8.29 6.74
CA TYR A 237 -2.64 8.32 8.01
C TYR A 237 -1.80 7.65 9.11
N THR A 238 -2.05 8.02 10.37
CA THR A 238 -1.58 7.22 11.51
C THR A 238 -2.24 5.84 11.46
N ALA A 239 -1.61 4.82 12.07
CA ALA A 239 -2.04 3.43 11.98
C ALA A 239 -3.51 3.22 12.40
N ASP A 240 -3.96 3.90 13.46
CA ASP A 240 -5.36 3.87 13.90
C ASP A 240 -6.32 4.49 12.87
N GLU A 241 -5.98 5.66 12.35
CA GLU A 241 -6.79 6.36 11.36
C GLU A 241 -6.85 5.57 10.04
N HIS A 242 -5.71 5.04 9.59
CA HIS A 242 -5.63 4.15 8.44
C HIS A 242 -6.58 2.95 8.60
N THR A 243 -6.50 2.25 9.73
CA THR A 243 -7.36 1.10 10.04
C THR A 243 -8.85 1.45 10.00
N LEU A 244 -9.23 2.61 10.56
CA LEU A 244 -10.62 3.08 10.53
C LEU A 244 -11.06 3.45 9.11
N VAL A 245 -10.19 4.07 8.31
CA VAL A 245 -10.45 4.36 6.90
C VAL A 245 -10.61 3.06 6.10
N CYS A 246 -9.83 2.01 6.37
CA CYS A 246 -10.01 0.68 5.73
C CYS A 246 -11.42 0.14 5.98
N LEU A 247 -11.91 0.21 7.23
CA LEU A 247 -13.26 -0.21 7.57
C LEU A 247 -14.33 0.64 6.86
N GLU A 248 -14.12 1.94 6.74
CA GLU A 248 -15.00 2.84 5.99
C GLU A 248 -14.99 2.55 4.48
N GLN A 249 -13.84 2.17 3.92
CA GLN A 249 -13.76 1.70 2.53
C GLN A 249 -14.51 0.40 2.35
N LEU A 250 -14.37 -0.56 3.27
CA LEU A 250 -15.11 -1.82 3.24
C LEU A 250 -16.63 -1.56 3.30
N ASP A 251 -17.08 -0.64 4.15
CA ASP A 251 -18.48 -0.23 4.20
C ASP A 251 -18.94 0.39 2.88
N ALA A 252 -18.14 1.29 2.30
CA ALA A 252 -18.46 1.98 1.06
C ALA A 252 -18.53 1.05 -0.17
N MET A 253 -17.89 -0.12 -0.13
CA MET A 253 -18.04 -1.13 -1.19
C MET A 253 -19.49 -1.62 -1.30
N LEU A 254 -20.18 -1.79 -0.16
CA LEU A 254 -21.53 -2.33 -0.16
C LEU A 254 -22.54 -1.29 -0.67
N GLY A 255 -23.22 -1.62 -1.78
CA GLY A 255 -24.22 -0.73 -2.38
C GLY A 255 -23.66 0.35 -3.30
N SER A 256 -22.33 0.37 -3.51
CA SER A 256 -21.71 1.28 -4.48
C SER A 256 -22.21 1.01 -5.90
N GLN A 257 -22.47 2.09 -6.64
CA GLN A 257 -22.80 2.07 -8.07
C GLN A 257 -21.57 2.32 -8.95
N GLU A 258 -20.39 2.55 -8.34
CA GLU A 258 -19.15 2.71 -9.09
C GLU A 258 -18.81 1.38 -9.79
N PRO A 259 -18.57 1.37 -11.12
CA PRO A 259 -18.27 0.15 -11.87
C PRO A 259 -17.14 -0.67 -11.26
N ASP A 260 -16.08 0.01 -10.80
CA ASP A 260 -14.89 -0.61 -10.20
C ASP A 260 -15.18 -1.24 -8.83
N LEU A 261 -16.19 -0.75 -8.10
CA LEU A 261 -16.55 -1.28 -6.78
C LEU A 261 -17.55 -2.42 -6.82
N ARG A 262 -18.31 -2.56 -7.91
CA ARG A 262 -19.38 -3.55 -8.03
C ARG A 262 -18.89 -4.99 -7.80
N LYS A 263 -17.72 -5.32 -8.35
CA LYS A 263 -17.07 -6.64 -8.18
C LYS A 263 -16.73 -6.96 -6.72
N TYR A 264 -16.33 -5.98 -5.92
CA TYR A 264 -16.10 -6.16 -4.47
C TYR A 264 -17.42 -6.21 -3.69
N ALA A 265 -18.41 -5.41 -4.08
CA ALA A 265 -19.73 -5.40 -3.46
C ALA A 265 -20.38 -6.78 -3.50
N GLU A 266 -20.27 -7.48 -4.64
CA GLU A 266 -20.77 -8.85 -4.82
C GLU A 266 -20.06 -9.88 -3.94
N LEU A 267 -18.75 -9.73 -3.72
CA LEU A 267 -17.99 -10.57 -2.79
C LEU A 267 -18.39 -10.27 -1.35
N TYR A 268 -18.41 -9.00 -0.96
CA TYR A 268 -18.72 -8.60 0.41
C TYR A 268 -20.15 -8.97 0.80
N ALA A 269 -21.11 -8.88 -0.12
CA ALA A 269 -22.48 -9.32 0.11
C ALA A 269 -22.57 -10.79 0.52
N LYS A 270 -21.72 -11.67 -0.03
CA LYS A 270 -21.70 -13.13 0.23
C LYS A 270 -20.99 -13.55 1.51
N VAL A 271 -20.22 -12.66 2.15
CA VAL A 271 -19.46 -12.97 3.38
C VAL A 271 -20.39 -13.42 4.51
N GLU A 272 -20.24 -14.64 5.01
CA GLU A 272 -21.08 -15.15 6.11
C GLU A 272 -20.56 -14.78 7.50
N VAL A 273 -19.30 -14.35 7.60
CA VAL A 273 -18.61 -13.99 8.85
C VAL A 273 -18.14 -12.52 8.88
N PRO A 274 -19.05 -11.53 8.69
CA PRO A 274 -18.68 -10.12 8.60
C PRO A 274 -17.95 -9.60 9.86
N GLU A 275 -18.26 -10.13 11.04
CA GLU A 275 -17.57 -9.76 12.27
C GLU A 275 -16.10 -10.20 12.28
N ILE A 276 -15.78 -11.35 11.69
CA ILE A 276 -14.39 -11.83 11.58
C ILE A 276 -13.64 -10.98 10.57
N LEU A 277 -14.27 -10.64 9.43
CA LEU A 277 -13.67 -9.74 8.45
C LEU A 277 -13.38 -8.36 9.06
N ALA A 278 -14.36 -7.77 9.76
CA ALA A 278 -14.20 -6.47 10.41
C ALA A 278 -13.12 -6.50 11.50
N LEU A 279 -13.06 -7.57 12.31
CA LEU A 279 -11.98 -7.74 13.30
C LEU A 279 -10.61 -7.94 12.64
N ALA A 280 -10.53 -8.71 11.55
CA ALA A 280 -9.28 -8.89 10.82
C ALA A 280 -8.78 -7.55 10.26
N VAL A 281 -9.65 -6.73 9.65
CA VAL A 281 -9.29 -5.37 9.23
C VAL A 281 -8.89 -4.51 10.42
N LEU A 282 -9.58 -4.60 11.56
CA LEU A 282 -9.20 -3.83 12.76
C LEU A 282 -7.83 -4.23 13.33
N LEU A 283 -7.39 -5.47 13.10
CA LEU A 283 -6.22 -6.07 13.72
C LEU A 283 -5.01 -6.22 12.77
N HIS A 284 -5.19 -6.07 11.47
CA HIS A 284 -4.17 -6.39 10.44
C HIS A 284 -2.80 -5.73 10.73
N ASP A 285 -2.83 -4.48 11.18
CA ASP A 285 -1.64 -3.67 11.45
C ASP A 285 -1.24 -3.60 12.94
N THR A 286 -1.90 -4.34 13.83
CA THR A 286 -1.61 -4.27 15.29
C THR A 286 -0.19 -4.71 15.65
N GLY A 287 0.42 -5.53 14.80
CA GLY A 287 1.83 -5.91 14.89
C GLY A 287 2.79 -4.73 14.88
N LYS A 288 2.46 -3.65 14.16
CA LYS A 288 3.32 -2.46 13.99
C LYS A 288 3.52 -1.67 15.28
N ALA A 289 2.72 -1.91 16.31
CA ALA A 289 2.90 -1.29 17.62
C ALA A 289 4.06 -1.87 18.45
N GLU A 290 4.45 -3.12 18.17
CA GLU A 290 5.56 -3.80 18.86
C GLU A 290 6.91 -3.43 18.25
N LEU A 291 8.00 -3.55 19.01
CA LEU A 291 9.34 -3.12 18.60
C LEU A 291 10.09 -4.19 17.76
N SER A 292 9.47 -5.34 17.51
CA SER A 292 10.09 -6.49 16.86
C SER A 292 9.99 -6.44 15.32
N ARG A 293 10.88 -7.12 14.60
CA ARG A 293 10.83 -7.22 13.12
C ARG A 293 9.71 -8.14 12.60
N ASN A 294 9.02 -8.86 13.49
CA ASN A 294 8.03 -9.87 13.13
C ASN A 294 6.61 -9.34 13.40
N HIS A 295 6.28 -8.18 12.80
CA HIS A 295 4.98 -7.54 13.04
C HIS A 295 3.80 -8.43 12.63
N GLU A 296 3.91 -9.21 11.56
CA GLU A 296 2.85 -10.14 11.11
C GLU A 296 2.56 -11.21 12.19
N GLU A 297 3.59 -11.84 12.75
CA GLU A 297 3.45 -12.83 13.82
C GLU A 297 2.81 -12.24 15.10
N VAL A 298 3.19 -11.00 15.44
CA VAL A 298 2.58 -10.27 16.56
C VAL A 298 1.10 -10.00 16.27
N GLY A 299 0.77 -9.55 15.06
CA GLY A 299 -0.60 -9.35 14.62
C GLY A 299 -1.42 -10.63 14.71
N ALA A 300 -0.88 -11.76 14.26
CA ALA A 300 -1.50 -13.07 14.35
C ALA A 300 -1.74 -13.51 15.82
N ALA A 301 -0.78 -13.24 16.71
CA ALA A 301 -0.93 -13.50 18.14
C ALA A 301 -2.03 -12.63 18.78
N ASN A 302 -2.10 -11.34 18.42
CA ASN A 302 -3.16 -10.43 18.84
C ASN A 302 -4.53 -10.91 18.34
N ALA A 303 -4.62 -11.31 17.07
CA ALA A 303 -5.84 -11.89 16.50
C ALA A 303 -6.27 -13.14 17.27
N ALA A 304 -5.35 -14.04 17.59
CA ALA A 304 -5.68 -15.23 18.37
C ALA A 304 -6.18 -14.88 19.78
N ALA A 305 -5.61 -13.86 20.43
CA ALA A 305 -6.07 -13.37 21.73
C ALA A 305 -7.49 -12.79 21.67
N VAL A 306 -7.75 -11.94 20.68
CA VAL A 306 -9.07 -11.34 20.43
C VAL A 306 -10.10 -12.43 20.11
N ALA A 307 -9.76 -13.42 19.30
CA ALA A 307 -10.66 -14.52 18.95
C ALA A 307 -11.11 -15.29 20.19
N ARG A 308 -10.16 -15.63 21.07
CA ARG A 308 -10.46 -16.30 22.34
C ARG A 308 -11.33 -15.43 23.25
N ARG A 309 -11.08 -14.12 23.31
CA ARG A 309 -11.86 -13.16 24.13
C ARG A 309 -13.32 -13.09 23.69
N PHE A 310 -13.59 -13.11 22.38
CA PHE A 310 -14.95 -13.15 21.81
C PHE A 310 -15.50 -14.56 21.60
N HIS A 311 -14.84 -15.58 22.17
CA HIS A 311 -15.26 -16.98 22.13
C HIS A 311 -15.33 -17.63 20.74
N PHE A 312 -14.63 -17.07 19.74
CA PHE A 312 -14.41 -17.74 18.46
C PHE A 312 -13.49 -18.95 18.65
N ARG A 313 -13.90 -20.11 18.12
CA ARG A 313 -13.18 -21.39 18.28
C ARG A 313 -13.05 -22.12 16.96
N GLY A 314 -12.09 -23.04 16.89
CA GLY A 314 -11.93 -23.92 15.73
C GLY A 314 -11.73 -23.15 14.43
N ARG A 315 -12.73 -23.22 13.54
CA ARG A 315 -12.67 -22.59 12.21
C ARG A 315 -12.52 -21.07 12.28
N GLU A 316 -13.32 -20.40 13.11
CA GLU A 316 -13.38 -18.93 13.17
C GLU A 316 -12.07 -18.32 13.67
N LEU A 317 -11.49 -18.91 14.71
CA LEU A 317 -10.18 -18.50 15.23
C LEU A 317 -9.09 -18.65 14.16
N ARG A 318 -9.03 -19.81 13.50
CA ARG A 318 -8.04 -20.06 12.44
C ARG A 318 -8.21 -19.10 11.27
N LEU A 319 -9.46 -18.82 10.88
CA LEU A 319 -9.75 -17.87 9.82
C LEU A 319 -9.29 -16.45 10.18
N MET A 320 -9.62 -15.97 11.38
CA MET A 320 -9.23 -14.63 11.79
C MET A 320 -7.71 -14.46 11.90
N THR A 321 -7.02 -15.44 12.49
CA THR A 321 -5.56 -15.45 12.57
C THR A 321 -4.94 -15.50 11.16
N PHE A 322 -5.46 -16.35 10.27
CA PHE A 322 -5.00 -16.42 8.88
C PHE A 322 -5.14 -15.09 8.14
N LEU A 323 -6.29 -14.41 8.28
CA LEU A 323 -6.53 -13.14 7.57
C LEU A 323 -5.58 -12.04 8.04
N VAL A 324 -5.28 -11.98 9.34
CA VAL A 324 -4.33 -11.00 9.87
C VAL A 324 -2.89 -11.33 9.48
N ASP A 325 -2.50 -12.61 9.51
CA ASP A 325 -1.16 -13.06 9.14
C ASP A 325 -0.88 -12.84 7.65
N HIS A 326 -1.87 -13.09 6.79
CA HIS A 326 -1.72 -13.08 5.34
C HIS A 326 -2.26 -11.82 4.63
N HIS A 327 -2.61 -10.74 5.34
CA HIS A 327 -3.27 -9.57 4.74
C HIS A 327 -2.48 -8.94 3.58
N MET A 328 -1.15 -8.98 3.59
CA MET A 328 -0.29 -8.48 2.51
C MET A 328 -0.05 -9.48 1.37
N THR A 329 -0.46 -10.75 1.53
CA THR A 329 -0.08 -11.85 0.63
C THR A 329 -0.51 -11.60 -0.81
N LEU A 330 -1.72 -11.08 -1.05
CA LEU A 330 -2.18 -10.76 -2.41
C LEU A 330 -1.33 -9.66 -3.06
N GLY A 331 -0.98 -8.62 -2.30
CA GLY A 331 -0.10 -7.56 -2.78
C GLY A 331 1.30 -8.06 -3.13
N VAL A 332 1.85 -8.96 -2.30
CA VAL A 332 3.16 -9.59 -2.55
C VAL A 332 3.12 -10.48 -3.79
N PHE A 333 2.10 -11.35 -3.92
CA PHE A 333 1.98 -12.24 -5.06
C PHE A 333 1.66 -11.50 -6.37
N ALA A 334 0.93 -10.39 -6.33
CA ALA A 334 0.63 -9.59 -7.52
C ALA A 334 1.89 -8.94 -8.14
N ARG A 335 2.99 -8.83 -7.38
CA ARG A 335 4.30 -8.36 -7.87
C ARG A 335 5.12 -9.47 -8.54
N LYS A 336 4.75 -10.75 -8.36
CA LYS A 336 5.44 -11.90 -8.96
C LYS A 336 5.04 -12.09 -10.43
N ASN A 337 5.68 -13.05 -11.09
CA ASN A 337 5.29 -13.48 -12.42
C ASN A 337 3.97 -14.28 -12.33
N LEU A 338 2.87 -13.63 -12.70
CA LEU A 338 1.54 -14.23 -12.69
C LEU A 338 1.37 -15.26 -13.79
N ASP A 339 2.16 -15.18 -14.86
CA ASP A 339 2.08 -16.09 -16.00
C ASP A 339 2.54 -17.51 -15.66
N GLU A 340 3.32 -17.68 -14.60
CA GLU A 340 3.71 -19.00 -14.09
C GLU A 340 2.58 -19.69 -13.30
N PRO A 341 2.11 -20.88 -13.73
CA PRO A 341 1.12 -21.65 -12.99
C PRO A 341 1.54 -21.95 -11.55
N GLU A 342 2.83 -22.13 -11.32
CA GLU A 342 3.45 -22.40 -10.03
C GLU A 342 3.25 -21.25 -9.04
N THR A 343 3.31 -19.99 -9.50
CA THR A 343 2.98 -18.81 -8.69
C THR A 343 1.54 -18.87 -8.20
N ILE A 344 0.61 -19.19 -9.12
CA ILE A 344 -0.82 -19.32 -8.81
C ILE A 344 -1.06 -20.51 -7.87
N ARG A 345 -0.37 -21.64 -8.09
CA ARG A 345 -0.44 -22.84 -7.25
C ARG A 345 0.06 -22.56 -5.84
N ALA A 346 1.17 -21.84 -5.71
CA ALA A 346 1.74 -21.46 -4.42
C ALA A 346 0.75 -20.60 -3.61
N LEU A 347 0.10 -19.61 -4.24
CA LEU A 347 -0.95 -18.85 -3.56
C LEU A 347 -2.15 -19.73 -3.18
N ALA A 348 -2.60 -20.60 -4.10
CA ALA A 348 -3.71 -21.52 -3.84
C ALA A 348 -3.43 -22.44 -2.63
N ARG A 349 -2.19 -22.90 -2.46
CA ARG A 349 -1.76 -23.69 -1.29
C ARG A 349 -1.78 -22.91 0.01
N ILE A 350 -1.47 -21.60 -0.03
CA ILE A 350 -1.54 -20.71 1.15
C ILE A 350 -3.00 -20.44 1.52
N VAL A 351 -3.82 -20.01 0.56
CA VAL A 351 -5.22 -19.63 0.83
C VAL A 351 -6.11 -20.85 1.07
N GLN A 352 -5.79 -22.02 0.51
CA GLN A 352 -6.45 -23.32 0.68
C GLN A 352 -7.90 -23.42 0.20
N ASP A 353 -8.70 -22.36 0.30
CA ASP A 353 -10.11 -22.35 -0.06
C ASP A 353 -10.57 -20.97 -0.59
N ALA A 354 -11.72 -20.96 -1.26
CA ALA A 354 -12.26 -19.77 -1.91
C ALA A 354 -12.73 -18.71 -0.90
N GLU A 355 -13.15 -19.09 0.30
CA GLU A 355 -13.61 -18.13 1.32
C GLU A 355 -12.44 -17.28 1.82
N ARG A 356 -11.31 -17.91 2.14
CA ARG A 356 -10.07 -17.20 2.52
C ARG A 356 -9.59 -16.28 1.42
N LEU A 357 -9.64 -16.72 0.16
CA LEU A 357 -9.28 -15.88 -0.99
C LEU A 357 -10.22 -14.67 -1.13
N ASP A 358 -11.54 -14.87 -1.03
CA ASP A 358 -12.54 -13.80 -1.13
C ASP A 358 -12.36 -12.77 0.00
N LEU A 359 -12.08 -13.23 1.23
CA LEU A 359 -11.85 -12.35 2.38
C LEU A 359 -10.52 -11.58 2.28
N LEU A 360 -9.43 -12.22 1.85
CA LEU A 360 -8.16 -11.53 1.60
C LEU A 360 -8.30 -10.48 0.50
N MET A 361 -9.09 -10.75 -0.54
CA MET A 361 -9.36 -9.80 -1.61
C MET A 361 -10.05 -8.54 -1.07
N LEU A 362 -11.03 -8.70 -0.17
CA LEU A 362 -11.73 -7.58 0.45
C LEU A 362 -10.83 -6.75 1.38
N ILE A 363 -9.98 -7.41 2.18
CA ILE A 363 -9.00 -6.72 3.05
C ILE A 363 -8.02 -5.93 2.20
N SER A 364 -7.43 -6.57 1.18
CA SER A 364 -6.45 -5.94 0.27
C SER A 364 -7.06 -4.73 -0.45
N ALA A 365 -8.30 -4.86 -0.92
CA ALA A 365 -8.98 -3.76 -1.58
C ALA A 365 -9.30 -2.60 -0.62
N ALA A 366 -9.69 -2.89 0.62
CA ALA A 366 -9.94 -1.87 1.62
C ALA A 366 -8.66 -1.11 2.00
N ASP A 367 -7.56 -1.85 2.21
CA ASP A 367 -6.25 -1.33 2.58
C ASP A 367 -5.66 -0.40 1.51
N VAL A 368 -5.53 -0.89 0.27
CA VAL A 368 -4.97 -0.09 -0.84
C VAL A 368 -5.82 1.17 -1.09
N ARG A 369 -7.15 1.09 -0.96
CA ARG A 369 -8.03 2.27 -1.14
C ARG A 369 -7.92 3.27 0.00
N ALA A 370 -7.70 2.81 1.23
CA ALA A 370 -7.49 3.69 2.38
C ALA A 370 -6.21 4.51 2.22
N VAL A 371 -5.20 3.94 1.55
CA VAL A 371 -3.91 4.55 1.27
C VAL A 371 -3.96 5.48 0.04
N ALA A 372 -4.61 5.04 -1.04
CA ALA A 372 -4.67 5.78 -2.29
C ALA A 372 -5.47 7.10 -2.16
N GLY A 373 -6.62 7.12 -1.50
CA GLY A 373 -7.55 8.25 -1.62
C GLY A 373 -8.18 8.33 -3.03
N LYS A 374 -9.23 9.16 -3.18
CA LYS A 374 -10.17 9.09 -4.32
C LYS A 374 -9.56 9.22 -5.74
N ASN A 375 -8.39 9.85 -5.89
CA ASN A 375 -7.77 10.15 -7.20
C ASN A 375 -6.48 9.36 -7.48
N ASN A 376 -6.13 8.39 -6.65
CA ASN A 376 -4.77 7.84 -6.59
C ASN A 376 -4.73 6.32 -6.79
N TRP A 377 -5.76 5.76 -7.40
CA TRP A 377 -5.80 4.35 -7.77
C TRP A 377 -5.09 4.14 -9.11
N SER A 378 -3.96 3.43 -9.12
CA SER A 378 -3.38 2.99 -10.39
C SER A 378 -4.15 1.76 -10.87
N GLY A 379 -5.05 1.96 -11.84
CA GLY A 379 -5.94 0.91 -12.35
C GLY A 379 -5.21 -0.38 -12.77
N TRP A 380 -3.91 -0.30 -13.12
CA TRP A 380 -3.11 -1.47 -13.48
C TRP A 380 -2.79 -2.40 -12.30
N ARG A 381 -2.52 -1.90 -11.08
CA ARG A 381 -2.28 -2.77 -9.90
C ARG A 381 -3.51 -3.56 -9.56
N GLU A 382 -4.66 -2.91 -9.65
CA GLU A 382 -5.94 -3.58 -9.47
C GLU A 382 -6.14 -4.71 -10.47
N LEU A 383 -5.82 -4.46 -11.74
CA LEU A 383 -5.93 -5.48 -12.77
C LEU A 383 -5.06 -6.70 -12.45
N LEU A 384 -3.82 -6.51 -11.97
CA LEU A 384 -2.94 -7.61 -11.58
C LEU A 384 -3.50 -8.40 -10.39
N VAL A 385 -3.97 -7.72 -9.34
CA VAL A 385 -4.55 -8.38 -8.17
C VAL A 385 -5.83 -9.15 -8.55
N TRP A 386 -6.68 -8.60 -9.42
CA TRP A 386 -7.86 -9.30 -9.93
C TRP A 386 -7.52 -10.48 -10.83
N ASP A 387 -6.48 -10.36 -11.65
CA ASP A 387 -6.03 -11.47 -12.48
C ASP A 387 -5.52 -12.63 -11.62
N LEU A 388 -4.64 -12.32 -10.67
CA LEU A 388 -4.17 -13.26 -9.65
C LEU A 388 -5.35 -13.92 -8.91
N TYR A 389 -6.31 -13.14 -8.44
CA TYR A 389 -7.49 -13.64 -7.75
C TYR A 389 -8.30 -14.60 -8.62
N ARG A 390 -8.60 -14.24 -9.88
CA ARG A 390 -9.39 -15.08 -10.79
C ARG A 390 -8.67 -16.39 -11.12
N ARG A 391 -7.37 -16.33 -11.40
CA ARG A 391 -6.55 -17.52 -11.69
C ARG A 391 -6.47 -18.43 -10.48
N THR A 392 -6.26 -17.87 -9.29
CA THR A 392 -6.23 -18.63 -8.03
C THR A 392 -7.58 -19.27 -7.73
N ARG A 393 -8.68 -18.57 -7.97
CA ARG A 393 -10.04 -19.13 -7.79
C ARG A 393 -10.29 -20.33 -8.72
N ARG A 394 -9.77 -20.30 -9.95
CA ARG A 394 -9.81 -21.46 -10.87
C ARG A 394 -8.92 -22.60 -10.39
N MET A 395 -7.71 -22.31 -9.93
CA MET A 395 -6.80 -23.31 -9.34
C MET A 395 -7.44 -24.03 -8.16
N LEU A 396 -8.11 -23.29 -7.27
CA LEU A 396 -8.83 -23.86 -6.11
C LEU A 396 -10.05 -24.70 -6.51
N ALA A 397 -10.68 -24.41 -7.65
CA ALA A 397 -11.81 -25.18 -8.16
C ALA A 397 -11.37 -26.53 -8.74
N GLY A 398 -10.15 -26.61 -9.29
CA GLY A 398 -9.55 -27.85 -9.81
C GLY A 398 -8.14 -27.63 -10.34
N GLU A 399 -7.14 -28.17 -9.63
CA GLU A 399 -5.73 -28.03 -9.99
C GLU A 399 -5.39 -28.71 -11.34
N GLU A 400 -5.78 -29.97 -11.52
CA GLU A 400 -5.50 -30.70 -12.77
C GLU A 400 -6.15 -30.04 -14.00
N GLU A 401 -7.39 -29.58 -13.86
CA GLU A 401 -8.09 -28.88 -14.94
C GLU A 401 -7.42 -27.54 -15.27
N PHE A 402 -7.00 -26.79 -14.24
CA PHE A 402 -6.28 -25.54 -14.42
C PHE A 402 -4.97 -25.77 -15.18
N LEU A 403 -4.15 -26.73 -14.75
CA LEU A 403 -2.85 -27.01 -15.36
C LEU A 403 -2.98 -27.48 -16.80
N ARG A 404 -3.93 -28.39 -17.08
CA ARG A 404 -4.23 -28.82 -18.44
C ARG A 404 -4.64 -27.65 -19.33
N ALA A 405 -5.48 -26.74 -18.83
CA ALA A 405 -5.88 -25.55 -19.58
C ALA A 405 -4.70 -24.60 -19.85
N GLU A 406 -3.75 -24.47 -18.92
CA GLU A 406 -2.55 -23.65 -19.12
C GLU A 406 -1.54 -24.30 -20.08
N GLU A 407 -1.50 -25.63 -20.15
CA GLU A 407 -0.74 -26.38 -21.17
C GLU A 407 -1.37 -26.27 -22.56
N GLU A 408 -2.69 -26.44 -22.66
CA GLU A 408 -3.45 -26.28 -23.91
C GLU A 408 -3.30 -24.86 -24.48
N LYS A 409 -3.35 -23.83 -23.63
CA LYS A 409 -3.10 -22.44 -24.03
C LYS A 409 -1.68 -22.24 -24.58
N LEU A 410 -0.68 -22.82 -23.90
CA LEU A 410 0.72 -22.73 -24.34
C LEU A 410 0.89 -23.41 -25.71
N ALA A 411 0.32 -24.61 -25.88
CA ALA A 411 0.35 -25.32 -27.16
C ALA A 411 -0.37 -24.53 -28.27
N GLY A 412 -1.53 -23.93 -27.96
CA GLY A 412 -2.25 -23.04 -28.87
C GLY A 412 -1.42 -21.83 -29.28
N ARG A 413 -0.75 -21.17 -28.32
CA ARG A 413 0.15 -20.04 -28.58
C ARG A 413 1.31 -20.42 -29.49
N MET A 414 1.91 -21.60 -29.29
CA MET A 414 2.95 -22.12 -30.18
C MET A 414 2.44 -22.29 -31.62
N GLU A 415 1.22 -22.79 -31.79
CA GLU A 415 0.62 -22.99 -33.11
C GLU A 415 0.25 -21.67 -33.79
N GLU A 416 -0.27 -20.69 -33.04
CA GLU A 416 -0.49 -19.32 -33.49
C GLU A 416 0.81 -18.69 -34.03
N VAL A 417 1.92 -18.84 -33.28
CA VAL A 417 3.24 -18.33 -33.71
C VAL A 417 3.70 -19.01 -34.99
N LYS A 418 3.63 -20.34 -35.07
CA LYS A 418 4.04 -21.09 -36.28
C LYS A 418 3.25 -20.63 -37.50
N THR A 419 1.94 -20.44 -37.35
CA THR A 419 1.04 -20.00 -38.42
C THR A 419 1.39 -18.57 -38.86
N ALA A 420 1.58 -17.65 -37.92
CA ALA A 420 1.89 -16.25 -38.21
C ALA A 420 3.30 -16.02 -38.76
N ALA A 421 4.25 -16.91 -38.42
CA ALA A 421 5.62 -16.91 -38.92
C ALA A 421 5.79 -17.66 -40.26
N GLN A 422 4.78 -18.45 -40.67
CA GLN A 422 4.85 -19.30 -41.85
C GLN A 422 5.14 -18.48 -43.12
N GLY A 423 6.09 -18.95 -43.93
CA GLY A 423 6.49 -18.31 -45.18
C GLY A 423 7.40 -17.08 -45.03
N LYS A 424 7.59 -16.56 -43.80
CA LYS A 424 8.58 -15.52 -43.49
C LYS A 424 9.91 -16.12 -43.01
N PHE A 425 9.83 -17.17 -42.20
CA PHE A 425 10.98 -17.88 -41.64
C PHE A 425 10.94 -19.36 -41.99
N SER A 426 12.10 -20.03 -41.90
CA SER A 426 12.15 -21.48 -42.05
C SER A 426 11.51 -22.19 -40.86
N GLU A 427 10.94 -23.38 -41.06
CA GLU A 427 10.35 -24.17 -39.96
C GLU A 427 11.37 -24.46 -38.85
N GLU A 428 12.63 -24.68 -39.23
CA GLU A 428 13.72 -24.95 -38.28
C GLU A 428 14.06 -23.73 -37.44
N GLU A 429 14.07 -22.53 -38.03
CA GLU A 429 14.32 -21.28 -37.32
C GLU A 429 13.21 -20.96 -36.30
N ILE A 430 11.94 -21.15 -36.69
CA ILE A 430 10.80 -21.01 -35.78
C ILE A 430 10.94 -22.00 -34.62
N ARG A 431 11.20 -23.28 -34.93
CA ARG A 431 11.36 -24.35 -33.93
C ARG A 431 12.47 -24.03 -32.93
N LEU A 432 13.64 -23.64 -33.43
CA LEU A 432 14.80 -23.30 -32.60
C LEU A 432 14.53 -22.09 -31.71
N HIS A 433 13.89 -21.03 -32.24
CA HIS A 433 13.57 -19.87 -31.43
C HIS A 433 12.61 -20.22 -30.28
N LEU A 434 11.54 -20.97 -30.56
CA LEU A 434 10.58 -21.40 -29.53
C LEU A 434 11.24 -22.31 -28.48
N GLU A 435 12.08 -23.24 -28.90
CA GLU A 435 12.81 -24.16 -28.00
C GLU A 435 13.77 -23.39 -27.08
N LYS A 436 14.58 -22.48 -27.66
CA LYS A 436 15.62 -21.73 -26.94
C LYS A 436 15.09 -20.64 -26.00
N MET A 437 13.88 -20.13 -26.24
CA MET A 437 13.22 -19.18 -25.33
C MET A 437 12.45 -19.88 -24.20
N GLY A 438 12.00 -21.11 -24.42
CA GLY A 438 11.27 -21.90 -23.44
C GLY A 438 9.83 -21.45 -23.18
N ALA A 439 9.18 -22.15 -22.24
CA ALA A 439 7.75 -21.99 -21.96
C ALA A 439 7.42 -20.65 -21.29
N THR A 440 8.24 -20.18 -20.35
CA THR A 440 8.03 -18.93 -19.60
C THR A 440 7.85 -17.73 -20.55
N TYR A 441 8.74 -17.61 -21.53
CA TYR A 441 8.64 -16.58 -22.56
C TYR A 441 7.31 -16.62 -23.32
N LEU A 442 6.89 -17.81 -23.75
CA LEU A 442 5.66 -17.98 -24.54
C LEU A 442 4.39 -17.73 -23.73
N ARG A 443 4.44 -17.88 -22.41
CA ARG A 443 3.32 -17.48 -21.53
C ARG A 443 3.20 -15.96 -21.44
N GLN A 444 4.32 -15.24 -21.42
CA GLN A 444 4.37 -13.78 -21.28
C GLN A 444 4.11 -13.02 -22.59
N CYS A 445 4.50 -13.59 -23.75
CA CYS A 445 4.44 -12.91 -25.03
C CYS A 445 3.24 -13.34 -25.89
N SER A 446 2.56 -12.37 -26.51
CA SER A 446 1.56 -12.62 -27.55
C SER A 446 2.20 -13.26 -28.78
N ALA A 447 1.41 -13.98 -29.59
CA ALA A 447 1.93 -14.60 -30.81
C ALA A 447 2.60 -13.57 -31.74
N ASP A 448 1.98 -12.39 -31.89
CA ASP A 448 2.52 -11.29 -32.69
C ASP A 448 3.84 -10.76 -32.13
N LEU A 449 3.95 -10.63 -30.81
CA LEU A 449 5.18 -10.19 -30.17
C LEU A 449 6.29 -11.23 -30.34
N VAL A 450 5.97 -12.52 -30.26
CA VAL A 450 6.93 -13.60 -30.54
C VAL A 450 7.42 -13.56 -31.98
N VAL A 451 6.52 -13.34 -32.95
CA VAL A 451 6.92 -13.18 -34.36
C VAL A 451 7.80 -11.95 -34.57
N ARG A 452 7.52 -10.84 -33.87
CA ARG A 452 8.37 -9.64 -33.90
C ARG A 452 9.76 -9.93 -33.31
N HIS A 453 9.83 -10.60 -32.17
CA HIS A 453 11.11 -11.00 -31.56
C HIS A 453 11.88 -11.96 -32.46
N LEU A 454 11.19 -12.90 -33.12
CA LEU A 454 11.79 -13.80 -34.11
C LEU A 454 12.40 -13.01 -35.28
N GLN A 455 11.69 -12.02 -35.82
CA GLN A 455 12.24 -11.13 -36.85
C GLN A 455 13.49 -10.38 -36.36
N ALA A 456 13.45 -9.81 -35.17
CA ALA A 456 14.58 -9.08 -34.61
C ALA A 456 15.81 -9.99 -34.41
N VAL A 457 15.60 -11.23 -33.94
CA VAL A 457 16.69 -12.22 -33.84
C VAL A 457 17.21 -12.59 -35.22
N HIS A 458 16.32 -12.84 -36.19
CA HIS A 458 16.71 -13.14 -37.57
C HIS A 458 17.60 -12.04 -38.15
N ASP A 459 17.17 -10.78 -38.06
CA ASP A 459 17.90 -9.62 -38.57
C ASP A 459 19.26 -9.46 -37.85
N PHE A 460 19.29 -9.68 -36.52
CA PHE A 460 20.52 -9.64 -35.74
C PHE A 460 21.52 -10.72 -36.18
N VAL A 461 21.05 -11.95 -36.43
CA VAL A 461 21.89 -13.06 -36.89
C VAL A 461 22.32 -12.88 -38.35
N GLU A 462 21.47 -12.38 -39.24
CA GLU A 462 21.83 -12.13 -40.64
C GLU A 462 22.89 -11.02 -40.80
N ARG A 463 22.79 -9.94 -40.01
CA ARG A 463 23.81 -8.86 -39.98
C ARG A 463 25.21 -9.41 -39.65
N ARG A 464 25.27 -10.46 -38.84
CA ARG A 464 26.48 -11.19 -38.44
C ARG A 464 27.11 -11.98 -39.59
N VAL A 465 26.31 -12.53 -40.49
CA VAL A 465 26.79 -13.26 -41.67
C VAL A 465 27.29 -12.30 -42.76
N SER A 466 26.77 -11.06 -42.77
CA SER A 466 26.92 -10.15 -43.92
C SER A 466 27.76 -8.89 -43.68
N GLY A 467 28.21 -8.57 -42.44
CA GLY A 467 28.85 -7.28 -42.12
C GLY A 467 30.03 -7.32 -41.13
N PRO A 468 30.86 -6.25 -41.10
CA PRO A 468 32.00 -6.11 -40.18
C PRO A 468 31.62 -5.81 -38.72
N ASP A 469 30.37 -5.43 -38.44
CA ASP A 469 29.87 -4.96 -37.13
C ASP A 469 29.15 -6.05 -36.31
N ALA A 470 29.70 -7.27 -36.29
CA ALA A 470 29.08 -8.48 -35.72
C ALA A 470 28.75 -8.46 -34.20
N LEU A 471 29.14 -7.40 -33.49
CA LEU A 471 28.97 -7.23 -32.03
C LEU A 471 28.07 -6.05 -31.64
N VAL A 472 27.62 -5.25 -32.60
CA VAL A 472 26.74 -4.09 -32.37
C VAL A 472 25.32 -4.60 -32.03
N PRO A 473 24.67 -4.09 -30.96
CA PRO A 473 23.30 -4.46 -30.65
C PRO A 473 22.34 -4.03 -31.76
N LEU A 474 21.30 -4.83 -32.03
CA LEU A 474 20.14 -4.36 -32.77
C LEU A 474 19.25 -3.58 -31.79
N VAL A 475 18.87 -2.36 -32.16
CA VAL A 475 17.94 -1.52 -31.40
C VAL A 475 16.78 -1.12 -32.31
N GLU A 476 15.55 -1.42 -31.89
CA GLU A 476 14.33 -0.98 -32.58
C GLU A 476 13.50 -0.09 -31.66
N TRP A 477 13.01 1.03 -32.21
CA TRP A 477 12.16 1.98 -31.48
C TRP A 477 10.75 1.95 -32.06
N THR A 478 9.73 1.95 -31.19
CA THR A 478 8.32 2.00 -31.58
C THR A 478 7.57 2.97 -30.67
N ASP A 479 7.13 4.09 -31.23
CA ASP A 479 6.42 5.11 -30.47
C ASP A 479 4.97 4.70 -30.18
N GLN A 480 4.56 4.82 -28.93
CA GLN A 480 3.19 4.62 -28.47
C GLN A 480 2.65 5.98 -28.02
N GLU A 481 2.36 6.87 -28.97
CA GLU A 481 1.97 8.26 -28.68
C GLU A 481 0.76 8.37 -27.76
N GLU A 482 -0.24 7.52 -27.96
CA GLU A 482 -1.46 7.49 -27.12
C GLU A 482 -1.19 7.00 -25.69
N GLU A 483 -0.15 6.19 -25.49
CA GLU A 483 0.26 5.64 -24.20
C GLU A 483 1.42 6.43 -23.54
N GLY A 484 1.86 7.53 -24.16
CA GLY A 484 2.85 8.46 -23.60
C GLY A 484 4.27 7.90 -23.44
N HIS A 485 4.63 6.84 -24.16
CA HIS A 485 5.96 6.23 -24.08
C HIS A 485 6.44 5.69 -25.43
N THR A 486 7.71 5.28 -25.48
CA THR A 486 8.32 4.57 -26.62
C THR A 486 8.78 3.20 -26.16
N GLU A 487 8.47 2.17 -26.94
CA GLU A 487 8.99 0.81 -26.76
C GLU A 487 10.35 0.67 -27.46
N VAL A 488 11.33 0.11 -26.77
CA VAL A 488 12.68 -0.13 -27.26
C VAL A 488 13.00 -1.60 -27.14
N LEU A 489 13.22 -2.28 -28.27
CA LEU A 489 13.69 -3.65 -28.32
C LEU A 489 15.20 -3.65 -28.54
N VAL A 490 15.94 -4.29 -27.64
CA VAL A 490 17.39 -4.47 -27.72
C VAL A 490 17.70 -5.95 -27.91
N VAL A 491 18.39 -6.29 -29.01
CA VAL A 491 18.88 -7.66 -29.28
C VAL A 491 20.40 -7.67 -29.30
N THR A 492 21.02 -8.49 -28.45
CA THR A 492 22.47 -8.58 -28.35
C THR A 492 22.92 -9.90 -27.75
N TRP A 493 24.24 -10.11 -27.65
CA TRP A 493 24.82 -11.23 -26.91
C TRP A 493 24.91 -10.91 -25.42
N ASN A 494 24.49 -11.87 -24.60
CA ASN A 494 24.66 -11.87 -23.16
C ASN A 494 26.13 -11.67 -22.80
N ARG A 495 26.38 -10.84 -21.80
CA ARG A 495 27.72 -10.52 -21.31
C ARG A 495 27.64 -9.91 -19.93
N GLU A 496 28.79 -9.84 -19.26
CA GLU A 496 28.87 -9.28 -17.91
C GLU A 496 28.26 -7.87 -17.84
N LYS A 497 27.39 -7.66 -16.85
CA LYS A 497 26.73 -6.37 -16.55
C LYS A 497 25.84 -5.83 -17.67
N LEU A 498 25.39 -6.67 -18.61
CA LEU A 498 24.59 -6.22 -19.77
C LEU A 498 23.40 -5.34 -19.37
N PHE A 499 22.56 -5.81 -18.44
CA PHE A 499 21.39 -5.07 -18.00
C PHE A 499 21.75 -3.71 -17.35
N SER A 500 22.82 -3.69 -16.54
CA SER A 500 23.36 -2.45 -15.94
C SER A 500 23.87 -1.47 -17.00
N LYS A 501 24.52 -1.97 -18.06
CA LYS A 501 24.99 -1.15 -19.18
C LYS A 501 23.83 -0.54 -19.94
N ILE A 502 22.79 -1.32 -20.26
CA ILE A 502 21.58 -0.82 -20.94
C ILE A 502 20.88 0.25 -20.09
N ALA A 503 20.64 -0.04 -18.80
CA ALA A 503 20.00 0.91 -17.90
C ALA A 503 20.82 2.21 -17.74
N GLY A 504 22.15 2.09 -17.68
CA GLY A 504 23.05 3.24 -17.64
C GLY A 504 23.03 4.06 -18.94
N SER A 505 22.96 3.40 -20.10
CA SER A 505 22.85 4.09 -21.40
C SER A 505 21.55 4.90 -21.52
N PHE A 506 20.42 4.37 -21.04
CA PHE A 506 19.16 5.14 -20.98
C PHE A 506 19.29 6.36 -20.06
N ALA A 507 19.85 6.15 -18.87
CA ALA A 507 20.03 7.23 -17.90
C ALA A 507 20.97 8.34 -18.43
N VAL A 508 22.06 7.99 -19.12
CA VAL A 508 22.98 8.96 -19.76
C VAL A 508 22.29 9.71 -20.90
N ALA A 509 21.36 9.05 -21.60
CA ALA A 509 20.52 9.70 -22.61
C ALA A 509 19.41 10.58 -22.02
N GLY A 510 19.28 10.69 -20.69
CA GLY A 510 18.22 11.46 -20.05
C GLY A 510 16.83 10.82 -20.17
N LEU A 511 16.79 9.50 -20.39
CA LEU A 511 15.56 8.73 -20.58
C LEU A 511 15.21 7.98 -19.30
N ASN A 512 13.91 7.98 -18.97
CA ASN A 512 13.38 7.22 -17.84
C ASN A 512 12.83 5.87 -18.30
N ILE A 513 13.06 4.82 -17.52
CA ILE A 513 12.54 3.47 -17.79
C ILE A 513 11.27 3.28 -16.97
N LEU A 514 10.13 3.17 -17.65
CA LEU A 514 8.82 2.94 -17.02
C LEU A 514 8.62 1.46 -16.67
N SER A 515 9.08 0.58 -17.55
CA SER A 515 9.07 -0.87 -17.35
C SER A 515 10.07 -1.56 -18.28
N ALA A 516 10.47 -2.77 -17.92
CA ALA A 516 11.34 -3.60 -18.75
C ALA A 516 10.94 -5.08 -18.61
N ASN A 517 10.99 -5.81 -19.73
CA ASN A 517 10.90 -7.27 -19.81
C ASN A 517 12.20 -7.79 -20.43
N ILE A 518 12.86 -8.71 -19.73
CA ILE A 518 14.22 -9.16 -20.06
C ILE A 518 14.19 -10.65 -20.33
N PHE A 519 14.68 -11.06 -21.50
CA PHE A 519 14.69 -12.46 -21.92
C PHE A 519 16.07 -12.84 -22.43
N THR A 520 16.61 -13.94 -21.91
CA THR A 520 17.87 -14.52 -22.41
C THR A 520 17.56 -15.92 -22.96
N ARG A 521 17.93 -16.17 -24.21
CA ARG A 521 17.86 -17.50 -24.83
C ARG A 521 18.96 -18.40 -24.29
N ASP A 522 18.72 -19.71 -24.35
CA ASP A 522 19.71 -20.74 -23.99
C ASP A 522 20.98 -20.72 -24.88
N ASP A 523 21.01 -19.92 -25.94
CA ASP A 523 22.19 -19.68 -26.78
C ASP A 523 22.82 -18.29 -26.58
N ASP A 524 22.57 -17.65 -25.44
CA ASP A 524 23.10 -16.32 -25.04
C ASP A 524 22.62 -15.14 -25.88
N VAL A 525 21.60 -15.31 -26.73
CA VAL A 525 20.93 -14.18 -27.38
C VAL A 525 19.94 -13.54 -26.40
N VAL A 526 20.13 -12.25 -26.13
CA VAL A 526 19.30 -11.44 -25.24
C VAL A 526 18.28 -10.66 -26.06
N LEU A 527 17.05 -10.62 -25.58
CA LEU A 527 15.88 -9.95 -26.14
C LEU A 527 15.22 -9.11 -25.03
N ASP A 528 15.61 -7.86 -24.94
CA ASP A 528 15.15 -6.98 -23.88
C ASP A 528 14.20 -5.91 -24.44
N THR A 529 13.00 -5.82 -23.87
CA THR A 529 11.98 -4.83 -24.27
C THR A 529 11.79 -3.83 -23.13
N PHE A 530 12.02 -2.55 -23.43
CA PHE A 530 11.89 -1.45 -22.49
C PHE A 530 10.77 -0.50 -22.91
N ARG A 531 10.00 0.01 -21.94
CA ARG A 531 9.12 1.17 -22.12
C ARG A 531 9.82 2.37 -21.52
N VAL A 532 10.10 3.38 -22.34
CA VAL A 532 10.85 4.55 -21.92
C VAL A 532 10.14 5.85 -22.28
N CYS A 533 10.39 6.90 -21.51
CA CYS A 533 9.92 8.25 -21.79
C CYS A 533 11.04 9.27 -21.53
N ASN A 534 10.89 10.47 -22.07
CA ASN A 534 11.79 11.58 -21.75
C ASN A 534 11.49 12.15 -20.34
N GLU A 535 12.26 13.15 -19.90
CA GLU A 535 12.06 13.82 -18.60
C GLU A 535 10.69 14.50 -18.43
N ARG A 536 9.96 14.75 -19.53
CA ARG A 536 8.62 15.35 -19.54
C ARG A 536 7.52 14.30 -19.52
N MET A 537 7.86 13.02 -19.38
CA MET A 537 6.93 11.88 -19.47
C MET A 537 6.24 11.79 -20.84
N GLU A 538 6.98 12.12 -21.90
CA GLU A 538 6.51 12.01 -23.29
C GLU A 538 7.30 10.91 -24.03
N PRO A 539 6.75 10.36 -25.15
CA PRO A 539 7.48 9.45 -26.01
C PRO A 539 8.82 10.03 -26.49
N VAL A 540 9.81 9.15 -26.68
CA VAL A 540 11.15 9.48 -27.15
C VAL A 540 11.15 9.59 -28.69
N SER A 541 10.46 10.61 -29.21
CA SER A 541 10.31 10.84 -30.65
C SER A 541 11.51 11.57 -31.28
N HIS A 542 12.32 12.26 -30.47
CA HIS A 542 13.48 12.99 -30.97
C HIS A 542 14.65 12.06 -31.33
N ARG A 543 15.07 12.15 -32.59
CA ARG A 543 16.18 11.35 -33.14
C ARG A 543 17.49 11.46 -32.36
N VAL A 544 17.79 12.65 -31.82
CA VAL A 544 19.03 12.89 -31.05
C VAL A 544 19.09 12.05 -29.79
N ASP A 545 17.97 11.90 -29.08
CA ASP A 545 17.91 11.12 -27.84
C ASP A 545 18.13 9.63 -28.13
N ARG A 546 17.55 9.13 -29.23
CA ARG A 546 17.74 7.76 -29.72
C ARG A 546 19.19 7.49 -30.12
N GLU A 547 19.77 8.37 -30.95
CA GLU A 547 21.16 8.25 -31.38
C GLU A 547 22.15 8.33 -30.20
N ASN A 548 21.86 9.16 -29.20
CA ASN A 548 22.67 9.26 -27.99
C ASN A 548 22.62 7.95 -27.18
N PHE A 549 21.44 7.35 -27.02
CA PHE A 549 21.31 6.03 -26.41
C PHE A 549 22.07 4.95 -27.19
N GLU A 550 21.81 4.81 -28.49
CA GLU A 550 22.40 3.76 -29.34
C GLU A 550 23.93 3.84 -29.36
N LYS A 551 24.47 5.05 -29.48
CA LYS A 551 25.91 5.28 -29.40
C LYS A 551 26.45 4.91 -28.03
N THR A 552 25.82 5.40 -26.96
CA THR A 552 26.27 5.14 -25.58
C THR A 552 26.21 3.65 -25.24
N LEU A 553 25.20 2.94 -25.72
CA LEU A 553 25.08 1.49 -25.55
C LEU A 553 26.18 0.76 -26.32
N THR A 554 26.41 1.14 -27.59
CA THR A 554 27.46 0.52 -28.41
C THR A 554 28.84 0.70 -27.78
N ASP A 555 29.16 1.90 -27.31
CA ASP A 555 30.43 2.21 -26.64
C ASP A 555 30.56 1.37 -25.35
N ALA A 556 29.54 1.36 -24.49
CA ALA A 556 29.55 0.60 -23.24
C ALA A 556 29.66 -0.92 -23.44
N LEU A 557 29.14 -1.43 -24.56
CA LEU A 557 29.22 -2.85 -24.92
C LEU A 557 30.56 -3.22 -25.59
N GLY A 558 31.28 -2.26 -26.17
CA GLY A 558 32.57 -2.45 -26.82
C GLY A 558 33.78 -2.30 -25.88
N GLU A 559 33.65 -1.55 -24.79
CA GLU A 559 34.73 -1.27 -23.85
C GLU A 559 34.83 -2.30 -22.69
N THR A 560 36.05 -2.54 -22.21
CA THR A 560 36.33 -3.38 -21.02
C THR A 560 35.91 -2.74 -19.70
N GLN A 561 35.83 -1.40 -19.64
CA GLN A 561 35.27 -0.64 -18.52
C GLN A 561 34.32 0.41 -19.10
N ASP A 562 33.06 0.41 -18.67
CA ASP A 562 32.10 1.43 -19.09
C ASP A 562 32.21 2.68 -18.20
N HIS A 563 32.33 3.86 -18.82
CA HIS A 563 32.40 5.16 -18.13
C HIS A 563 31.00 5.73 -17.76
N LEU A 564 29.98 4.87 -17.64
CA LEU A 564 28.59 5.29 -17.48
C LEU A 564 28.35 6.02 -16.16
N THR A 565 28.93 5.54 -15.05
CA THR A 565 28.79 6.20 -13.74
C THR A 565 29.39 7.61 -13.72
N GLU A 566 30.54 7.80 -14.39
CA GLU A 566 31.20 9.11 -14.51
C GLU A 566 30.35 10.07 -15.36
N ARG A 567 29.88 9.61 -16.52
CA ARG A 567 28.99 10.38 -17.40
C ARG A 567 27.67 10.76 -16.74
N LEU A 568 27.10 9.89 -15.91
CA LEU A 568 25.90 10.20 -15.12
C LEU A 568 26.14 11.27 -14.05
N ALA A 569 27.32 11.27 -13.41
CA ALA A 569 27.67 12.26 -12.42
C ALA A 569 27.81 13.67 -13.04
N GLU A 570 28.22 13.76 -14.31
CA GLU A 570 28.33 15.02 -15.05
C GLU A 570 26.96 15.63 -15.43
N SER A 571 25.93 14.80 -15.62
CA SER A 571 24.57 15.26 -16.00
C SER A 571 23.81 15.99 -14.89
N GLY A 572 24.18 15.78 -13.62
CA GLY A 572 23.58 16.44 -12.45
C GLY A 572 22.12 16.02 -12.15
N PRO A 573 21.53 16.51 -11.04
CA PRO A 573 20.18 16.12 -10.64
C PRO A 573 19.08 16.80 -11.48
N THR A 574 18.05 16.03 -11.83
CA THR A 574 16.92 16.47 -12.68
C THR A 574 16.02 17.51 -12.00
N LEU A 575 15.20 18.22 -12.79
CA LEU A 575 14.22 19.19 -12.27
C LEU A 575 13.18 18.54 -11.34
N TRP A 576 12.79 17.29 -11.62
CA TRP A 576 11.88 16.51 -10.78
C TRP A 576 12.50 16.16 -9.42
N GLN A 577 13.77 15.73 -9.40
CA GLN A 577 14.52 15.47 -8.16
C GLN A 577 14.66 16.73 -7.29
N LYS A 578 14.80 17.91 -7.93
CA LYS A 578 14.83 19.21 -7.22
C LYS A 578 13.46 19.59 -6.66
N ALA A 579 12.36 19.21 -7.32
CA ALA A 579 11.00 19.54 -6.94
C ALA A 579 10.44 18.64 -5.80
N LEU A 580 10.87 17.38 -5.72
CA LEU A 580 10.53 16.46 -4.61
C LEU A 580 11.11 16.91 -3.25
N GLY A 581 12.14 17.76 -3.26
CA GLY A 581 12.87 18.17 -2.07
C GLY A 581 13.65 17.02 -1.42
N GLU A 582 14.47 17.33 -0.41
CA GLU A 582 15.19 16.36 0.45
C GLU A 582 14.24 15.58 1.38
N ALA A 583 13.05 15.23 0.92
CA ALA A 583 12.18 14.31 1.64
C ALA A 583 12.78 12.90 1.49
N GLU A 584 13.66 12.52 2.42
CA GLU A 584 14.06 11.12 2.58
C GLU A 584 12.78 10.31 2.84
N PHE A 585 12.38 9.46 1.90
CA PHE A 585 11.41 8.40 2.19
C PHE A 585 12.19 7.14 2.58
N PRO A 586 11.68 6.33 3.51
CA PRO A 586 12.37 5.12 3.95
C PRO A 586 12.30 4.06 2.87
N ALA A 587 13.41 3.88 2.13
CA ALA A 587 13.54 2.80 1.17
C ALA A 587 13.37 1.43 1.84
N SER A 588 12.58 0.55 1.22
CA SER A 588 12.37 -0.82 1.66
C SER A 588 13.10 -1.79 0.73
N LEU A 589 13.81 -2.75 1.31
CA LEU A 589 14.51 -3.82 0.63
C LEU A 589 14.09 -5.14 1.26
N ARG A 590 13.49 -6.03 0.45
CA ARG A 590 13.04 -7.35 0.91
C ARG A 590 13.64 -8.43 0.01
N VAL A 591 14.21 -9.45 0.64
CA VAL A 591 14.68 -10.66 -0.05
C VAL A 591 13.65 -11.75 0.19
N ASP A 592 13.30 -12.48 -0.87
CA ASP A 592 12.34 -13.57 -0.84
C ASP A 592 12.92 -14.80 -1.54
N GLN A 593 13.09 -15.87 -0.78
CA GLN A 593 13.61 -17.17 -1.23
C GLN A 593 12.62 -18.31 -1.01
N GLU A 594 11.49 -18.02 -0.34
CA GLU A 594 10.48 -19.02 0.00
C GLU A 594 9.39 -19.08 -1.06
N SER A 595 9.12 -17.93 -1.68
CA SER A 595 8.05 -17.77 -2.66
C SER A 595 8.25 -18.54 -3.97
N GLU A 596 9.49 -18.65 -4.44
CA GLU A 596 9.87 -19.35 -5.65
C GLU A 596 11.10 -20.22 -5.34
N PRO A 597 10.92 -21.50 -4.95
CA PRO A 597 12.02 -22.37 -4.61
C PRO A 597 13.04 -22.47 -5.75
N GLY A 598 14.31 -22.26 -5.44
CA GLY A 598 15.38 -22.25 -6.44
C GLY A 598 15.75 -20.86 -6.98
N LYS A 599 15.07 -19.79 -6.55
CA LYS A 599 15.37 -18.41 -6.96
C LYS A 599 15.60 -17.49 -5.77
N THR A 600 16.34 -16.41 -5.98
CA THR A 600 16.47 -15.31 -5.00
C THR A 600 15.83 -14.05 -5.55
N LEU A 601 14.68 -13.67 -5.00
CA LEU A 601 13.98 -12.44 -5.40
C LEU A 601 14.41 -11.29 -4.49
N VAL A 602 14.73 -10.14 -5.08
CA VAL A 602 15.00 -8.89 -4.37
C VAL A 602 13.98 -7.85 -4.79
N HIS A 603 13.17 -7.42 -3.82
CA HIS A 603 12.23 -6.32 -4.00
C HIS A 603 12.84 -5.03 -3.48
N VAL A 604 12.76 -4.00 -4.30
CA VAL A 604 13.25 -2.65 -4.01
C VAL A 604 12.07 -1.68 -4.08
N GLU A 605 11.89 -0.91 -3.02
CA GLU A 605 10.93 0.18 -2.98
C GLU A 605 11.67 1.44 -2.51
N ALA A 606 11.83 2.41 -3.40
CA ALA A 606 12.63 3.60 -3.18
C ALA A 606 12.08 4.81 -3.96
N PRO A 607 12.42 6.06 -3.63
CA PRO A 607 12.08 7.19 -4.49
C PRO A 607 12.78 7.02 -5.84
N ASP A 608 12.01 7.12 -6.92
CA ASP A 608 12.56 7.02 -8.27
C ASP A 608 13.41 8.25 -8.61
N ARG A 609 14.51 8.00 -9.31
CA ARG A 609 15.45 9.02 -9.75
C ARG A 609 16.24 8.50 -10.95
N VAL A 610 16.60 9.40 -11.86
CA VAL A 610 17.47 9.06 -12.99
C VAL A 610 18.74 8.37 -12.49
N GLY A 611 19.06 7.22 -13.09
CA GLY A 611 20.20 6.40 -12.73
C GLY A 611 20.00 5.48 -11.53
N LEU A 612 18.83 5.47 -10.86
CA LEU A 612 18.55 4.53 -9.77
C LEU A 612 18.69 3.09 -10.23
N LEU A 613 18.02 2.72 -11.33
CA LEU A 613 18.06 1.35 -11.85
C LEU A 613 19.49 0.93 -12.22
N HIS A 614 20.27 1.82 -12.84
CA HIS A 614 21.69 1.58 -13.11
C HIS A 614 22.47 1.34 -11.81
N ALA A 615 22.31 2.18 -10.80
CA ALA A 615 23.01 2.03 -9.53
C ALA A 615 22.62 0.74 -8.78
N LEU A 616 21.34 0.33 -8.82
CA LEU A 616 20.88 -0.92 -8.23
C LEU A 616 21.49 -2.13 -8.94
N THR A 617 21.42 -2.15 -10.27
CA THR A 617 21.90 -3.26 -11.10
C THR A 617 23.43 -3.37 -11.11
N GLN A 618 24.13 -2.23 -10.98
CA GLN A 618 25.57 -2.18 -10.74
C GLN A 618 25.92 -2.79 -9.38
N ALA A 619 25.22 -2.40 -8.31
CA ALA A 619 25.45 -2.96 -6.97
C ALA A 619 25.20 -4.48 -6.90
N ILE A 620 24.22 -4.99 -7.65
CA ILE A 620 23.98 -6.44 -7.82
C ILE A 620 25.16 -7.09 -8.54
N SER A 621 25.58 -6.51 -9.66
CA SER A 621 26.66 -7.03 -10.50
C SER A 621 28.02 -7.04 -9.78
N GLU A 622 28.28 -6.08 -8.89
CA GLU A 622 29.50 -6.00 -8.08
C GLU A 622 29.66 -7.13 -7.05
N GLU A 623 28.57 -7.83 -6.72
CA GLU A 623 28.62 -9.04 -5.90
C GLU A 623 28.62 -10.30 -6.78
N ASP A 624 28.97 -10.20 -8.06
CA ASP A 624 29.05 -11.31 -9.04
C ASP A 624 27.72 -12.06 -9.26
N LEU A 625 26.59 -11.36 -9.10
CA LEU A 625 25.26 -11.90 -9.31
C LEU A 625 24.72 -11.51 -10.69
N GLN A 626 23.98 -12.43 -11.30
CA GLN A 626 23.29 -12.22 -12.57
C GLN A 626 21.81 -11.96 -12.31
N ILE A 627 21.21 -11.13 -13.17
CA ILE A 627 19.78 -10.85 -13.16
C ILE A 627 19.17 -11.70 -14.27
N SER A 628 18.53 -12.81 -13.92
CA SER A 628 17.89 -13.71 -14.89
C SER A 628 16.51 -13.21 -15.33
N ALA A 629 15.85 -12.45 -14.46
CA ALA A 629 14.63 -11.74 -14.77
C ALA A 629 14.52 -10.48 -13.90
N ALA A 630 13.91 -9.42 -14.44
CA ALA A 630 13.58 -8.23 -13.68
C ALA A 630 12.21 -7.70 -14.10
N ARG A 631 11.46 -7.19 -13.13
CA ARG A 631 10.24 -6.41 -13.35
C ARG A 631 10.46 -5.04 -12.74
N ILE A 632 10.60 -4.05 -13.61
CA ILE A 632 10.83 -2.65 -13.22
C ILE A 632 9.51 -1.91 -13.33
N THR A 633 9.17 -1.12 -12.31
CA THR A 633 7.93 -0.35 -12.33
C THR A 633 8.09 0.94 -11.53
N THR A 634 7.93 2.07 -12.21
CA THR A 634 7.86 3.38 -11.56
C THR A 634 6.41 3.81 -11.37
N GLU A 635 6.03 4.16 -10.14
CA GLU A 635 4.73 4.71 -9.83
C GLU A 635 4.81 5.92 -8.90
N LYS A 636 4.27 7.07 -9.35
CA LYS A 636 4.18 8.32 -8.58
C LYS A 636 5.52 8.77 -7.97
N GLY A 637 6.60 8.56 -8.70
CA GLY A 637 7.95 8.90 -8.23
C GLY A 637 8.54 7.91 -7.24
N ALA A 638 8.00 6.70 -7.12
CA ALA A 638 8.61 5.58 -6.42
C ALA A 638 8.94 4.46 -7.42
N ALA A 639 10.16 3.92 -7.33
CA ALA A 639 10.58 2.72 -8.03
C ALA A 639 10.18 1.49 -7.19
N LEU A 640 9.57 0.50 -7.85
CA LEU A 640 9.02 -0.71 -7.25
C LEU A 640 9.55 -1.92 -8.02
N ASP A 641 10.85 -2.11 -7.90
CA ASP A 641 11.58 -3.04 -8.73
C ASP A 641 11.65 -4.41 -8.07
N THR A 642 11.55 -5.46 -8.88
CA THR A 642 11.78 -6.85 -8.45
C THR A 642 12.82 -7.48 -9.34
N PHE A 643 13.90 -7.97 -8.75
CA PHE A 643 14.99 -8.66 -9.45
C PHE A 643 15.01 -10.13 -9.05
N THR A 644 15.12 -11.02 -10.03
CA THR A 644 15.45 -12.44 -9.81
C THR A 644 16.94 -12.59 -9.99
N LEU A 645 17.61 -13.01 -8.90
CA LEU A 645 19.06 -13.10 -8.82
C LEU A 645 19.52 -14.55 -8.80
N GLU A 646 20.57 -14.81 -9.56
CA GLU A 646 21.26 -16.09 -9.67
C GLU A 646 22.77 -15.85 -9.55
N ASP A 647 23.51 -16.86 -9.08
CA ASP A 647 24.96 -16.85 -9.18
C ASP A 647 25.44 -17.22 -10.59
N ARG A 648 26.77 -17.31 -10.78
CA ARG A 648 27.38 -17.63 -12.09
C ARG A 648 27.06 -19.05 -12.57
N GLU A 649 26.56 -19.91 -11.69
CA GLU A 649 26.23 -21.31 -11.97
C GLU A 649 24.71 -21.49 -12.15
N GLY A 650 23.93 -20.39 -12.12
CA GLY A 650 22.48 -20.40 -12.24
C GLY A 650 21.76 -20.80 -10.95
N ASN A 651 22.46 -20.82 -9.81
CA ASN A 651 21.91 -21.24 -8.53
C ASN A 651 21.40 -20.04 -7.72
N PRO A 652 20.42 -20.24 -6.82
CA PRO A 652 19.98 -19.19 -5.90
C PRO A 652 21.07 -18.81 -4.91
N LEU A 653 21.06 -17.54 -4.48
CA LEU A 653 22.02 -17.00 -3.50
C LEU A 653 21.74 -17.51 -2.08
N VAL A 654 22.32 -18.66 -1.72
CA VAL A 654 22.17 -19.26 -0.38
C VAL A 654 23.19 -18.77 0.66
N ASP A 655 24.25 -18.09 0.23
CA ASP A 655 25.31 -17.57 1.11
C ASP A 655 24.83 -16.32 1.88
N ALA A 656 24.69 -16.46 3.20
CA ALA A 656 24.20 -15.40 4.09
C ALA A 656 25.14 -14.18 4.18
N ASP A 657 26.46 -14.37 4.08
CA ASP A 657 27.42 -13.27 4.15
C ASP A 657 27.39 -12.46 2.85
N ARG A 658 27.29 -13.14 1.71
CA ARG A 658 27.14 -12.49 0.39
C ARG A 658 25.80 -11.76 0.28
N LEU A 659 24.72 -12.36 0.78
CA LEU A 659 23.41 -11.70 0.87
C LEU A 659 23.47 -10.44 1.75
N GLY A 660 24.14 -10.52 2.91
CA GLY A 660 24.34 -9.38 3.80
C GLY A 660 25.10 -8.22 3.14
N ARG A 661 26.15 -8.52 2.36
CA ARG A 661 26.89 -7.50 1.58
C ARG A 661 26.05 -6.86 0.49
N LEU A 662 25.31 -7.67 -0.28
CA LEU A 662 24.39 -7.18 -1.31
C LEU A 662 23.37 -6.20 -0.71
N LEU A 663 22.71 -6.59 0.38
CA LEU A 663 21.72 -5.74 1.06
C LEU A 663 22.32 -4.43 1.54
N LEU A 664 23.56 -4.45 2.05
CA LEU A 664 24.24 -3.26 2.51
C LEU A 664 24.61 -2.30 1.36
N ARG A 665 25.00 -2.84 0.19
CA ARG A 665 25.22 -2.04 -1.02
C ARG A 665 23.93 -1.43 -1.55
N LEU A 666 22.89 -2.26 -1.73
CA LEU A 666 21.58 -1.80 -2.18
C LEU A 666 21.02 -0.72 -1.25
N LYS A 667 21.17 -0.91 0.08
CA LYS A 667 20.75 0.09 1.06
C LYS A 667 21.44 1.43 0.87
N ARG A 668 22.75 1.44 0.57
CA ARG A 668 23.49 2.68 0.27
C ARG A 668 23.04 3.33 -1.02
N VAL A 669 22.63 2.54 -2.02
CA VAL A 669 22.08 3.07 -3.27
C VAL A 669 20.76 3.77 -2.97
N VAL A 670 19.79 3.09 -2.37
CA VAL A 670 18.45 3.65 -2.15
C VAL A 670 18.40 4.79 -1.12
N SER A 671 19.41 4.90 -0.25
CA SER A 671 19.52 5.98 0.74
C SER A 671 20.25 7.24 0.24
N ARG A 672 20.77 7.23 -0.99
CA ARG A 672 21.26 8.44 -1.67
C ARG A 672 20.10 9.11 -2.39
#